data_AF-A0A9Q0MKP9-F1
#
_entry.id   AF-A0A9Q0MKP9-F1
#
_cell.length_a   1.000
_cell.length_b   1.000
_cell.length_c   1.000
_cell.angle_alpha   90.00
_cell.angle_beta   90.00
_cell.angle_gamma   90.00
#
_symmetry.space_group_name_H-M   'P 1'
#
loop_
_entity.id
_entity.type
_entity.pdbx_description
1 polymer ?
#
loop_
_entity_poly.entity_id
_entity_poly.type
_entity_poly.pdbx_seq_one_letter_code
_entity_poly.pdbx_strand_id
1 'polypeptide(L)'
;MSELHETLVENGNFAKTEEYVEQFASDGLIDCTKQPYKATWSVQDQLRNPGMKPDMRVGHQLVLDSNENRIYLFGGWDGFCDLSDLWYYDIKLNQWTLIHERAELNNGPCPRSCHKMIFDPAKSQIFTLGRYVDNVTRTNFNITSDFYLYNVRTNSWLLISKDTSQVGGPFPLLDHQMCIDVAENTIYVFGGRILTQRNIQDLSKDPQYSGLYSYHIDVNMWRQILVDCNHPSASNPDVYSIKSRATHSMLFHHRYRKLYVFAGQRNKEYTPEFISIDLDSRAITVMSSDCENMPQCGFTQRATIDCERDEIYVHTSLSKEKERKDINFNVLWMFSLKTNQWSCIYRRNHSKLQCLTKLDRSCTEPCPRFAHQLIYDVNSKIHFLFGGNPGNNSQVLQHYKFLIRKLEYEEIARVDPLQAMCYLQTSLSDVVDHSDSEQLKQFHKLPTLLFNNEPPQCASFSSTPMCSSPDLENSSSSSQSHHYNHCCSKICCFGKTSPPSSDSDECRLNNYEGLWDHKVKRCVLFNKIVKLLPDHMLQPKGNLSDFWTLIHERAELNNGPCPRSCHKMIFDPAKSQIFTLGRYVDNVTRTNFNITSDFYLYNVRTNSWLLISKDTSQVGGPFPLLDHQMCIDVAENTIYVFGGRILTQRNIQDLSKDPHYSGLYSYHIDVNMWRQILVDCNHPSASNPDVYSIKSRATHSMLFHHRYRKLYVFAGQRNKEYTPEFISIDLDSRAITVMSSDCENMPQCGFTQRATIDCERDEIYVHTSLSKEKERKDINFNVLWMFSLKTNQWSCIYRHPDPQHSKSFNIINF
;
A
#
# COMPACT_ATOMS: atom_id res chain seq x y z
N MET A 1 33.92 -41.48 30.67
CA MET A 1 33.45 -40.89 31.95
C MET A 1 33.19 -41.95 33.01
N SER A 2 32.34 -42.96 32.76
CA SER A 2 32.12 -44.05 33.73
C SER A 2 33.41 -44.83 34.06
N GLU A 3 34.22 -45.17 33.05
CA GLU A 3 35.53 -45.84 33.27
C GLU A 3 36.53 -44.97 34.03
N LEU A 4 36.50 -43.64 33.85
CA LEU A 4 37.37 -42.71 34.57
C LEU A 4 36.95 -42.61 36.05
N HIS A 5 35.64 -42.58 36.32
CA HIS A 5 35.11 -42.61 37.69
C HIS A 5 35.50 -43.90 38.40
N GLU A 6 35.29 -45.05 37.75
CA GLU A 6 35.69 -46.34 38.30
C GLU A 6 37.22 -46.41 38.54
N THR A 7 38.04 -45.94 37.61
CA THR A 7 39.51 -46.02 37.73
C THR A 7 40.07 -45.09 38.80
N LEU A 8 39.59 -43.84 38.87
CA LEU A 8 40.10 -42.81 39.78
C LEU A 8 39.40 -42.83 41.15
N VAL A 9 38.07 -42.91 41.17
CA VAL A 9 37.25 -42.73 42.38
C VAL A 9 37.03 -44.06 43.09
N GLU A 10 36.67 -45.11 42.36
CA GLU A 10 36.38 -46.41 42.99
C GLU A 10 37.64 -47.21 43.27
N ASN A 11 38.59 -47.22 42.33
CA ASN A 11 39.79 -48.06 42.39
C ASN A 11 41.08 -47.31 42.78
N GLY A 12 41.08 -45.97 42.81
CA GLY A 12 42.25 -45.18 43.19
C GLY A 12 43.50 -45.41 42.33
N ASN A 13 43.34 -45.82 41.07
CA ASN A 13 44.46 -46.14 40.20
C ASN A 13 44.94 -44.88 39.44
N PHE A 14 45.82 -44.13 40.09
CA PHE A 14 46.31 -42.84 39.59
C PHE A 14 47.13 -42.95 38.30
N ALA A 15 47.98 -43.98 38.15
CA ALA A 15 48.80 -44.15 36.94
C ALA A 15 47.94 -44.38 35.69
N LYS A 16 46.94 -45.25 35.78
CA LYS A 16 46.01 -45.49 34.67
C LYS A 16 45.09 -44.28 34.41
N THR A 17 44.80 -43.50 35.45
CA THR A 17 44.08 -42.23 35.31
C THR A 17 44.90 -41.21 34.53
N GLU A 18 46.21 -41.10 34.80
CA GLU A 18 47.12 -40.23 34.03
C GLU A 18 47.18 -40.65 32.55
N GLU A 19 47.29 -41.95 32.26
CA GLU A 19 47.21 -42.47 30.88
C GLU A 19 45.90 -42.05 30.18
N TYR A 20 44.76 -42.16 30.86
CA TYR A 20 43.47 -41.68 30.31
C TYR A 20 43.47 -40.17 30.08
N VAL A 21 44.06 -39.37 30.98
CA VAL A 21 44.15 -37.91 30.83
C VAL A 21 45.07 -37.52 29.68
N GLU A 22 46.22 -38.18 29.52
CA GLU A 22 47.11 -37.98 28.37
C GLU A 22 46.43 -38.37 27.05
N GLN A 23 45.67 -39.47 27.06
CA GLN A 23 44.86 -39.87 25.91
C GLN A 23 43.76 -38.84 25.60
N PHE A 24 43.08 -38.31 26.61
CA PHE A 24 42.12 -37.21 26.42
C PHE A 24 42.81 -35.95 25.86
N ALA A 25 44.05 -35.67 26.26
CA ALA A 25 44.82 -34.56 25.70
C ALA A 25 45.18 -34.82 24.23
N SER A 26 45.66 -36.02 23.88
CA SER A 26 46.01 -36.40 22.51
C SER A 26 44.81 -36.42 21.58
N ASP A 27 43.66 -36.87 22.09
CA ASP A 27 42.39 -36.92 21.36
C ASP A 27 41.71 -35.54 21.28
N GLY A 28 42.33 -34.50 21.87
CA GLY A 28 41.82 -33.12 21.84
C GLY A 28 40.58 -32.89 22.72
N LEU A 29 40.29 -33.81 23.65
CA LEU A 29 39.18 -33.73 24.60
C LEU A 29 39.42 -32.70 25.72
N ILE A 30 40.68 -32.38 26.01
CA ILE A 30 41.07 -31.34 26.98
C ILE A 30 41.11 -29.95 26.33
N ASP A 31 41.43 -29.89 25.04
CA ASP A 31 41.45 -28.63 24.29
C ASP A 31 40.02 -28.26 23.87
N CYS A 32 39.40 -27.35 24.63
CA CYS A 32 38.05 -26.86 24.34
C CYS A 32 37.91 -26.26 22.93
N THR A 33 39.03 -25.87 22.27
CA THR A 33 39.02 -25.34 20.90
C THR A 33 38.90 -26.42 19.82
N LYS A 34 39.13 -27.69 20.16
CA LYS A 34 38.99 -28.85 19.26
C LYS A 34 37.70 -29.64 19.47
N GLN A 35 36.86 -29.22 20.42
CA GLN A 35 35.57 -29.86 20.65
C GLN A 35 34.57 -29.52 19.54
N PRO A 36 33.79 -30.50 19.05
CA PRO A 36 32.76 -30.22 18.08
C PRO A 36 31.68 -29.33 18.71
N TYR A 37 31.40 -28.20 18.08
CA TYR A 37 30.31 -27.31 18.46
C TYR A 37 28.98 -28.07 18.48
N LYS A 38 28.19 -27.90 19.55
CA LYS A 38 26.81 -28.41 19.65
C LYS A 38 25.85 -27.24 19.78
N ALA A 39 25.08 -26.97 18.73
CA ALA A 39 24.06 -25.93 18.78
C ALA A 39 22.83 -26.40 19.57
N THR A 40 22.30 -25.52 20.41
CA THR A 40 21.06 -25.72 21.17
C THR A 40 20.12 -24.54 20.95
N TRP A 41 18.85 -24.84 20.67
CA TRP A 41 17.82 -23.83 20.48
C TRP A 41 16.90 -23.77 21.69
N SER A 42 16.67 -22.55 22.19
CA SER A 42 15.69 -22.25 23.23
C SER A 42 14.73 -21.17 22.73
N VAL A 43 13.43 -21.46 22.76
CA VAL A 43 12.39 -20.48 22.48
C VAL A 43 12.18 -19.62 23.73
N GLN A 44 12.03 -18.32 23.55
CA GLN A 44 11.63 -17.40 24.61
C GLN A 44 10.10 -17.25 24.62
N ASP A 45 9.40 -18.25 25.15
CA ASP A 45 7.94 -18.33 25.23
C ASP A 45 7.37 -17.86 26.59
N GLN A 46 8.17 -17.93 27.65
CA GLN A 46 7.82 -17.46 29.00
C GLN A 46 8.18 -15.99 29.24
N LEU A 47 7.73 -15.10 28.35
CA LEU A 47 7.90 -13.66 28.56
C LEU A 47 7.24 -13.22 29.86
N ARG A 48 7.89 -12.32 30.61
CA ARG A 48 7.33 -11.78 31.86
C ARG A 48 5.97 -11.11 31.65
N ASN A 49 5.80 -10.42 30.51
CA ASN A 49 4.57 -9.76 30.10
C ASN A 49 4.19 -10.16 28.65
N PRO A 50 3.49 -11.29 28.44
CA PRO A 50 3.27 -11.84 27.10
C PRO A 50 2.49 -10.93 26.14
N GLY A 51 1.64 -10.04 26.67
CA GLY A 51 0.86 -9.09 25.87
C GLY A 51 1.61 -7.83 25.44
N MET A 52 2.84 -7.62 25.93
CA MET A 52 3.70 -6.52 25.53
C MET A 52 4.87 -7.09 24.73
N LYS A 53 4.70 -7.23 23.42
CA LYS A 53 5.76 -7.67 22.51
C LYS A 53 5.52 -7.09 21.11
N PRO A 54 6.57 -6.94 20.29
CA PRO A 54 6.42 -6.50 18.91
C PRO A 54 5.62 -7.51 18.07
N ASP A 55 4.82 -6.99 17.14
CA ASP A 55 4.10 -7.81 16.16
C ASP A 55 5.03 -8.51 15.15
N MET A 56 4.47 -9.46 14.41
CA MET A 56 5.15 -10.15 13.32
C MET A 56 5.67 -9.16 12.28
N ARG A 57 6.91 -9.36 11.83
CA ARG A 57 7.57 -8.42 10.92
C ARG A 57 8.73 -9.03 10.15
N VAL A 58 8.98 -8.49 8.97
CA VAL A 58 10.15 -8.79 8.12
C VAL A 58 10.93 -7.52 7.81
N GLY A 59 12.20 -7.64 7.45
CA GLY A 59 13.00 -6.47 7.02
C GLY A 59 13.22 -5.41 8.10
N HIS A 60 12.86 -5.71 9.35
CA HIS A 60 13.21 -4.95 10.55
C HIS A 60 14.72 -5.05 10.82
N GLN A 61 15.23 -4.25 11.75
CA GLN A 61 16.61 -4.36 12.21
C GLN A 61 16.67 -4.58 13.72
N LEU A 62 17.72 -5.29 14.14
CA LEU A 62 18.06 -5.46 15.54
C LEU A 62 19.47 -4.95 15.77
N VAL A 63 19.70 -4.30 16.91
CA VAL A 63 21.04 -3.99 17.41
C VAL A 63 21.12 -4.35 18.88
N LEU A 64 22.29 -4.80 19.33
CA LEU A 64 22.52 -5.25 20.69
C LEU A 64 23.38 -4.23 21.44
N ASP A 65 22.92 -3.85 22.62
CA ASP A 65 23.72 -3.25 23.67
C ASP A 65 24.13 -4.34 24.66
N SER A 66 25.33 -4.89 24.47
CA SER A 66 25.89 -5.94 25.33
C SER A 66 26.24 -5.44 26.74
N ASN A 67 26.39 -4.13 26.94
CA ASN A 67 26.69 -3.56 28.26
C ASN A 67 25.42 -3.58 29.13
N GLU A 68 24.30 -3.12 28.57
CA GLU A 68 23.01 -3.07 29.27
C GLU A 68 22.17 -4.35 29.09
N ASN A 69 22.63 -5.32 28.28
CA ASN A 69 21.89 -6.55 27.94
C ASN A 69 20.53 -6.24 27.30
N ARG A 70 20.52 -5.31 26.35
CA ARG A 70 19.30 -4.87 25.66
C ARG A 70 19.40 -5.04 24.16
N ILE A 71 18.36 -5.59 23.55
CA ILE A 71 18.24 -5.70 22.10
C ILE A 71 17.24 -4.65 21.62
N TYR A 72 17.67 -3.69 20.83
CA TYR A 72 16.79 -2.71 20.22
C TYR A 72 16.25 -3.22 18.89
N LEU A 73 14.97 -2.98 18.64
CA LEU A 73 14.26 -3.35 17.43
C LEU A 73 13.57 -2.13 16.84
N PHE A 74 13.75 -1.88 15.55
CA PHE A 74 13.06 -0.79 14.86
C PHE A 74 12.45 -1.23 13.52
N GLY A 75 11.24 -0.72 13.27
CA GLY A 75 10.55 -0.79 12.00
C GLY A 75 10.33 -2.20 11.45
N GLY A 76 10.40 -2.33 10.13
CA GLY A 76 10.06 -3.55 9.38
C GLY A 76 8.70 -3.44 8.70
N TRP A 77 8.27 -4.55 8.10
CA TRP A 77 6.98 -4.68 7.42
C TRP A 77 6.18 -5.81 8.07
N ASP A 78 4.94 -5.54 8.46
CA ASP A 78 4.06 -6.48 9.17
C ASP A 78 3.22 -7.37 8.25
N GLY A 79 3.30 -7.17 6.93
CA GLY A 79 2.42 -7.80 5.96
C GLY A 79 1.44 -6.82 5.30
N PHE A 80 1.27 -5.63 5.87
CA PHE A 80 0.33 -4.60 5.43
C PHE A 80 1.00 -3.25 5.19
N CYS A 81 1.87 -2.83 6.09
CA CYS A 81 2.54 -1.54 6.06
C CYS A 81 3.93 -1.60 6.67
N ASP A 82 4.77 -0.64 6.29
CA ASP A 82 6.01 -0.40 7.01
C ASP A 82 5.68 0.16 8.40
N LEU A 83 6.52 -0.19 9.38
CA LEU A 83 6.41 0.20 10.77
C LEU A 83 7.49 1.23 11.13
N SER A 84 7.20 2.06 12.14
CA SER A 84 8.13 3.04 12.74
C SER A 84 8.19 2.91 14.27
N ASP A 85 7.76 1.77 14.80
CA ASP A 85 7.83 1.49 16.23
C ASP A 85 9.27 1.15 16.65
N LEU A 86 9.67 1.65 17.82
CA LEU A 86 10.96 1.36 18.45
C LEU A 86 10.71 0.60 19.75
N TRP A 87 11.35 -0.55 19.88
CA TRP A 87 11.29 -1.40 21.07
C TRP A 87 12.69 -1.68 21.59
N TYR A 88 12.77 -2.08 22.86
CA TYR A 88 13.89 -2.88 23.32
C TYR A 88 13.40 -4.14 24.06
N TYR A 89 14.19 -5.19 23.98
CA TYR A 89 14.07 -6.39 24.78
C TYR A 89 15.17 -6.41 25.83
N ASP A 90 14.76 -6.48 27.09
CA ASP A 90 15.67 -6.68 28.21
C ASP A 90 15.93 -8.18 28.38
N ILE A 91 17.16 -8.60 28.10
CA ILE A 91 17.56 -10.02 28.12
C ILE A 91 17.47 -10.59 29.53
N LYS A 92 17.84 -9.80 30.55
CA LYS A 92 17.84 -10.26 31.95
C LYS A 92 16.42 -10.40 32.49
N LEU A 93 15.54 -9.46 32.16
CA LEU A 93 14.15 -9.47 32.63
C LEU A 93 13.23 -10.32 31.76
N ASN A 94 13.71 -10.80 30.61
CA ASN A 94 12.94 -11.53 29.61
C ASN A 94 11.64 -10.78 29.23
N GLN A 95 11.77 -9.51 28.88
CA GLN A 95 10.64 -8.61 28.66
C GLN A 95 10.91 -7.61 27.53
N TRP A 96 9.89 -7.37 26.71
CA TRP A 96 9.86 -6.28 25.74
C TRP A 96 9.27 -5.01 26.33
N THR A 97 9.80 -3.87 25.90
CA THR A 97 9.31 -2.54 26.23
C THR A 97 9.19 -1.70 24.95
N LEU A 98 8.01 -1.14 24.73
CA LEU A 98 7.78 -0.18 23.66
C LEU A 98 8.34 1.18 24.08
N ILE A 99 9.22 1.75 23.26
CA ILE A 99 9.76 3.09 23.48
C ILE A 99 8.92 4.12 22.71
N HIS A 100 8.75 3.90 21.41
CA HIS A 100 7.95 4.76 20.54
C HIS A 100 7.01 3.91 19.72
N GLU A 101 5.71 4.21 19.78
CA GLU A 101 4.71 3.59 18.90
C GLU A 101 4.88 4.10 17.46
N ARG A 102 5.22 5.38 17.31
CA ARG A 102 5.40 6.06 16.02
C ARG A 102 6.56 7.04 16.08
N ALA A 103 7.75 6.60 15.70
CA ALA A 103 8.96 7.40 15.83
C ALA A 103 8.89 8.74 15.07
N GLU A 104 8.16 8.82 13.96
CA GLU A 104 8.01 10.05 13.17
C GLU A 104 7.32 11.20 13.93
N LEU A 105 6.55 10.88 14.98
CA LEU A 105 5.95 11.89 15.86
C LEU A 105 6.95 12.48 16.86
N ASN A 106 8.12 11.86 17.00
CA ASN A 106 9.19 12.23 17.92
C ASN A 106 10.48 12.60 17.17
N ASN A 107 10.36 13.25 16.01
CA ASN A 107 11.47 13.61 15.11
C ASN A 107 12.30 12.42 14.61
N GLY A 108 11.77 11.21 14.74
CA GLY A 108 12.39 9.99 14.27
C GLY A 108 12.09 9.69 12.81
N PRO A 109 12.59 8.55 12.32
CA PRO A 109 12.43 8.15 10.94
C PRO A 109 10.96 7.81 10.64
N CYS A 110 10.51 8.08 9.39
CA CYS A 110 9.25 7.55 8.90
C CYS A 110 9.22 6.01 8.90
N PRO A 111 8.03 5.39 8.84
CA PRO A 111 7.93 3.94 8.73
C PRO A 111 8.78 3.38 7.60
N ARG A 112 9.54 2.32 7.89
CA ARG A 112 10.52 1.76 6.95
C ARG A 112 10.87 0.30 7.20
N SER A 113 11.13 -0.41 6.11
CA SER A 113 11.75 -1.75 6.09
C SER A 113 13.01 -1.74 5.22
N CYS A 114 13.82 -2.81 5.30
CA CYS A 114 15.08 -2.99 4.55
C CYS A 114 16.12 -1.87 4.76
N HIS A 115 15.98 -1.13 5.86
CA HIS A 115 16.95 -0.18 6.38
C HIS A 115 18.05 -0.93 7.16
N LYS A 116 19.08 -0.22 7.62
CA LYS A 116 20.11 -0.76 8.53
C LYS A 116 20.24 0.08 9.78
N MET A 117 20.60 -0.58 10.87
CA MET A 117 20.92 0.04 12.15
C MET A 117 22.29 -0.48 12.62
N ILE A 118 23.04 0.39 13.28
CA ILE A 118 24.20 0.01 14.09
C ILE A 118 24.10 0.66 15.47
N PHE A 119 24.75 0.07 16.48
CA PHE A 119 24.83 0.63 17.82
C PHE A 119 26.27 1.03 18.12
N ASP A 120 26.45 2.25 18.61
CA ASP A 120 27.68 2.75 19.20
C ASP A 120 27.65 2.50 20.71
N PRO A 121 28.39 1.51 21.23
CA PRO A 121 28.43 1.22 22.66
C PRO A 121 29.12 2.29 23.49
N ALA A 122 30.04 3.09 22.92
CA ALA A 122 30.74 4.13 23.66
C ALA A 122 29.83 5.35 23.94
N LYS A 123 29.01 5.73 22.95
CA LYS A 123 28.10 6.89 23.06
C LYS A 123 26.64 6.49 23.37
N SER A 124 26.32 5.20 23.39
CA SER A 124 24.95 4.67 23.57
C SER A 124 23.99 5.25 22.52
N GLN A 125 24.40 5.18 21.26
CA GLN A 125 23.70 5.78 20.13
C GLN A 125 23.39 4.74 19.08
N ILE A 126 22.24 4.87 18.43
CA ILE A 126 21.84 4.01 17.32
C ILE A 126 21.79 4.86 16.07
N PHE A 127 22.47 4.44 15.01
CA PHE A 127 22.42 5.13 13.71
C PHE A 127 21.57 4.31 12.73
N THR A 128 20.69 4.98 12.00
CA THR A 128 19.73 4.35 11.08
C THR A 128 19.82 4.97 9.69
N LEU A 129 20.01 4.13 8.66
CA LEU A 129 20.12 4.56 7.26
C LEU A 129 19.33 3.66 6.32
N GLY A 130 18.88 4.25 5.22
CA GLY A 130 18.26 3.56 4.09
C GLY A 130 16.84 3.10 4.36
N ARG A 131 16.19 2.58 3.32
CA ARG A 131 14.85 1.97 3.36
C ARG A 131 14.48 1.39 2.00
N TYR A 132 13.54 0.45 2.00
CA TYR A 132 12.81 0.08 0.80
C TYR A 132 11.77 1.15 0.45
N VAL A 133 11.61 1.40 -0.85
CA VAL A 133 10.51 2.20 -1.41
C VAL A 133 9.98 1.49 -2.65
N ASP A 134 8.68 1.24 -2.68
CA ASP A 134 8.01 0.56 -3.78
C ASP A 134 8.19 1.35 -5.09
N ASN A 135 8.61 0.65 -6.15
CA ASN A 135 8.77 1.17 -7.51
C ASN A 135 7.60 2.03 -8.00
N VAL A 136 6.36 1.68 -7.65
CA VAL A 136 5.15 2.40 -8.08
C VAL A 136 5.03 3.74 -7.37
N THR A 137 5.50 3.81 -6.12
CA THR A 137 5.40 5.01 -5.29
C THR A 137 6.61 5.94 -5.41
N ARG A 138 7.68 5.54 -6.10
CA ARG A 138 8.94 6.29 -6.20
C ARG A 138 8.77 7.65 -6.88
N THR A 139 8.96 8.71 -6.10
CA THR A 139 8.99 10.13 -6.51
C THR A 139 10.23 10.82 -5.95
N ASN A 140 10.67 11.92 -6.54
CA ASN A 140 11.86 12.65 -6.04
C ASN A 140 11.71 13.14 -4.59
N PHE A 141 10.48 13.35 -4.12
CA PHE A 141 10.22 13.78 -2.74
C PHE A 141 10.28 12.63 -1.73
N ASN A 142 10.17 11.37 -2.17
CA ASN A 142 10.14 10.22 -1.27
C ASN A 142 11.28 9.21 -1.49
N ILE A 143 12.29 9.56 -2.28
CA ILE A 143 13.53 8.80 -2.43
C ILE A 143 14.68 9.69 -1.94
N THR A 144 14.72 9.91 -0.63
CA THR A 144 15.79 10.63 0.05
C THR A 144 16.63 9.65 0.87
N SER A 145 17.93 9.93 1.01
CA SER A 145 18.83 9.14 1.83
C SER A 145 18.94 9.77 3.21
N ASP A 146 17.83 9.75 3.95
CA ASP A 146 17.79 10.34 5.29
C ASP A 146 18.60 9.51 6.30
N PHE A 147 19.34 10.20 7.17
CA PHE A 147 20.23 9.57 8.14
C PHE A 147 19.91 10.07 9.54
N TYR A 148 19.58 9.13 10.44
CA TYR A 148 19.13 9.42 11.79
C TYR A 148 20.07 8.84 12.84
N LEU A 149 20.08 9.51 13.98
CA LEU A 149 20.65 9.03 15.23
C LEU A 149 19.55 8.98 16.28
N TYR A 150 19.51 7.90 17.05
CA TYR A 150 18.72 7.78 18.26
C TYR A 150 19.66 7.71 19.47
N ASN A 151 19.49 8.65 20.40
CA ASN A 151 20.28 8.69 21.62
C ASN A 151 19.53 7.93 22.71
N VAL A 152 20.05 6.76 23.09
CA VAL A 152 19.42 5.86 24.06
C VAL A 152 19.31 6.50 25.44
N ARG A 153 20.31 7.30 25.85
CA ARG A 153 20.35 7.91 27.19
C ARG A 153 19.27 8.98 27.36
N THR A 154 19.06 9.77 26.31
CA THR A 154 18.09 10.88 26.31
C THR A 154 16.72 10.49 25.75
N ASN A 155 16.59 9.28 25.21
CA ASN A 155 15.38 8.78 24.54
C ASN A 155 14.88 9.74 23.44
N SER A 156 15.78 10.18 22.56
CA SER A 156 15.46 11.18 21.53
C SER A 156 16.09 10.87 20.18
N TRP A 157 15.39 11.23 19.12
CA TRP A 157 15.87 11.16 17.74
C TRP A 157 16.48 12.49 17.29
N LEU A 158 17.52 12.37 16.47
CA LEU A 158 18.18 13.46 15.76
C LEU A 158 18.28 13.11 14.28
N LEU A 159 17.78 13.98 13.42
CA LEU A 159 18.02 13.92 11.99
C LEU A 159 19.40 14.51 11.69
N ILE A 160 20.37 13.66 11.34
CA ILE A 160 21.74 14.08 10.99
C ILE A 160 21.75 14.72 9.60
N SER A 161 21.13 14.06 8.62
CA SER A 161 21.04 14.57 7.25
C SER A 161 19.71 14.20 6.61
N LYS A 162 19.09 15.17 5.93
CA LYS A 162 17.88 14.96 5.12
C LYS A 162 18.17 14.11 3.88
N ASP A 163 19.39 14.21 3.35
CA ASP A 163 19.84 13.45 2.19
C ASP A 163 21.38 13.35 2.21
N THR A 164 21.90 12.16 2.51
CA THR A 164 23.34 11.92 2.56
C THR A 164 24.02 12.15 1.21
N SER A 165 23.31 11.98 0.09
CA SER A 165 23.89 12.17 -1.25
C SER A 165 24.32 13.61 -1.52
N GLN A 166 23.69 14.58 -0.84
CA GLN A 166 24.01 16.00 -0.97
C GLN A 166 25.21 16.44 -0.12
N VAL A 167 25.67 15.57 0.79
CA VAL A 167 26.76 15.85 1.73
C VAL A 167 27.91 14.84 1.58
N GLY A 168 28.08 14.30 0.37
CA GLY A 168 29.17 13.37 0.02
C GLY A 168 28.98 11.94 0.51
N GLY A 169 27.82 11.62 1.08
CA GLY A 169 27.43 10.29 1.51
C GLY A 169 26.74 9.50 0.41
N PRO A 170 26.24 8.29 0.74
CA PRO A 170 25.65 7.43 -0.26
C PRO A 170 24.30 7.95 -0.76
N PHE A 171 23.92 7.50 -1.96
CA PHE A 171 22.58 7.67 -2.52
C PHE A 171 21.53 6.86 -1.76
N PRO A 172 20.22 7.15 -1.93
CA PRO A 172 19.15 6.41 -1.27
C PRO A 172 19.26 4.91 -1.59
N LEU A 173 19.30 4.08 -0.54
CA LEU A 173 19.70 2.68 -0.68
C LEU A 173 18.90 1.72 0.20
N LEU A 174 18.83 0.46 -0.25
CA LEU A 174 18.21 -0.66 0.45
C LEU A 174 19.10 -1.91 0.38
N ASP A 175 18.92 -2.83 1.32
CA ASP A 175 19.68 -4.10 1.40
C ASP A 175 21.21 -3.92 1.42
N HIS A 176 21.66 -2.76 1.90
CA HIS A 176 23.05 -2.45 2.21
C HIS A 176 23.43 -3.02 3.57
N GLN A 177 24.71 -2.89 3.94
CA GLN A 177 25.18 -3.20 5.29
C GLN A 177 25.90 -2.02 5.91
N MET A 178 25.90 -2.00 7.25
CA MET A 178 26.58 -1.01 8.06
C MET A 178 27.40 -1.70 9.14
N CYS A 179 28.59 -1.17 9.43
CA CYS A 179 29.41 -1.56 10.58
C CYS A 179 29.99 -0.31 11.23
N ILE A 180 30.31 -0.37 12.52
CA ILE A 180 30.95 0.72 13.24
C ILE A 180 32.32 0.30 13.74
N ASP A 181 33.26 1.21 13.59
CA ASP A 181 34.58 1.18 14.19
C ASP A 181 34.59 2.22 15.32
N VAL A 182 34.37 1.71 16.52
CA VAL A 182 34.22 2.53 17.73
C VAL A 182 35.52 3.24 18.09
N ALA A 183 36.67 2.63 17.79
CA ALA A 183 37.98 3.22 18.08
C ALA A 183 38.22 4.50 17.25
N GLU A 184 37.82 4.49 15.98
CA GLU A 184 37.98 5.64 15.07
C GLU A 184 36.71 6.49 14.93
N ASN A 185 35.68 6.27 15.75
CA ASN A 185 34.38 6.94 15.64
C ASN A 185 33.85 6.99 14.20
N THR A 186 33.94 5.86 13.48
CA THR A 186 33.66 5.81 12.04
C THR A 186 32.67 4.70 11.70
N ILE A 187 31.64 5.03 10.90
CA ILE A 187 30.66 4.08 10.39
C ILE A 187 30.99 3.77 8.95
N TYR A 188 31.04 2.48 8.60
CA TYR A 188 31.21 2.02 7.23
C TYR A 188 29.89 1.54 6.65
N VAL A 189 29.59 1.96 5.43
CA VAL A 189 28.36 1.63 4.69
C VAL A 189 28.73 1.03 3.35
N PHE A 190 28.26 -0.17 3.06
CA PHE A 190 28.63 -0.89 1.83
C PHE A 190 27.45 -1.52 1.11
N GLY A 191 27.49 -1.42 -0.23
CA GLY A 191 26.63 -2.16 -1.13
C GLY A 191 25.17 -1.74 -1.05
N GLY A 192 24.28 -2.70 -1.31
CA GLY A 192 22.86 -2.44 -1.47
C GLY A 192 22.53 -1.86 -2.85
N ARG A 193 21.23 -1.82 -3.16
CA ARG A 193 20.73 -1.25 -4.42
C ARG A 193 20.44 0.23 -4.23
N ILE A 194 20.91 1.04 -5.16
CA ILE A 194 20.57 2.46 -5.24
C ILE A 194 19.14 2.57 -5.76
N LEU A 195 18.30 3.28 -5.02
CA LEU A 195 16.95 3.63 -5.42
C LEU A 195 17.04 4.79 -6.44
N THR A 196 16.73 4.50 -7.69
CA THR A 196 16.58 5.52 -8.72
C THR A 196 15.10 5.84 -8.94
N GLN A 197 14.84 7.06 -9.41
CA GLN A 197 13.51 7.43 -9.91
C GLN A 197 13.10 6.45 -11.01
N ARG A 198 11.80 6.14 -11.08
CA ARG A 198 11.24 5.34 -12.17
C ARG A 198 11.40 6.12 -13.48
N ASN A 199 12.35 5.71 -14.32
CA ASN A 199 12.51 6.24 -15.68
C ASN A 199 11.91 5.22 -16.66
N ILE A 200 10.73 5.50 -17.19
CA ILE A 200 9.94 4.56 -18.01
C ILE A 200 10.67 4.20 -19.32
N GLN A 201 11.54 5.10 -19.80
CA GLN A 201 12.37 4.90 -20.99
C GLN A 201 13.53 3.90 -20.78
N ASP A 202 13.84 3.52 -19.54
CA ASP A 202 15.09 2.85 -19.15
C ASP A 202 14.86 1.54 -18.38
N LEU A 203 13.74 0.86 -18.65
CA LEU A 203 13.35 -0.44 -18.06
C LEU A 203 14.37 -1.57 -18.32
N SER A 204 15.38 -1.33 -19.16
CA SER A 204 16.45 -2.26 -19.52
C SER A 204 17.75 -2.07 -18.71
N LYS A 205 17.89 -1.01 -17.89
CA LYS A 205 19.12 -0.80 -17.12
C LYS A 205 19.18 -1.72 -15.90
N ASP A 206 20.33 -2.38 -15.76
CA ASP A 206 20.67 -3.16 -14.57
C ASP A 206 20.58 -2.29 -13.31
N PRO A 207 20.21 -2.89 -12.16
CA PRO A 207 20.22 -2.19 -10.88
C PRO A 207 21.58 -1.53 -10.62
N GLN A 208 21.57 -0.29 -10.11
CA GLN A 208 22.79 0.37 -9.65
C GLN A 208 23.08 -0.02 -8.20
N TYR A 209 24.36 -0.08 -7.83
CA TYR A 209 24.81 -0.50 -6.51
C TYR A 209 25.71 0.56 -5.88
N SER A 210 25.61 0.70 -4.56
CA SER A 210 26.44 1.65 -3.81
C SER A 210 27.82 1.07 -3.52
N GLY A 211 28.84 1.92 -3.54
CA GLY A 211 30.21 1.57 -3.16
C GLY A 211 30.40 1.42 -1.64
N LEU A 212 31.66 1.51 -1.18
CA LEU A 212 32.02 1.58 0.24
C LEU A 212 32.20 3.05 0.65
N TYR A 213 31.48 3.48 1.67
CA TYR A 213 31.57 4.80 2.28
C TYR A 213 32.00 4.69 3.73
N SER A 214 32.73 5.69 4.22
CA SER A 214 32.89 5.96 5.65
C SER A 214 32.17 7.24 6.05
N TYR A 215 31.64 7.24 7.26
CA TYR A 215 31.09 8.41 7.93
C TYR A 215 31.82 8.61 9.25
N HIS A 216 32.53 9.72 9.36
CA HIS A 216 33.26 10.10 10.57
C HIS A 216 32.32 10.86 11.50
N ILE A 217 31.98 10.25 12.63
CA ILE A 217 30.94 10.71 13.56
C ILE A 217 31.31 12.07 14.17
N ASP A 218 32.57 12.27 14.56
CA ASP A 218 32.99 13.47 15.30
C ASP A 218 32.96 14.75 14.46
N VAL A 219 33.22 14.63 13.15
CA VAL A 219 33.22 15.76 12.20
C VAL A 219 31.97 15.81 11.32
N ASN A 220 31.07 14.83 11.45
CA ASN A 220 29.86 14.70 10.63
C ASN A 220 30.15 14.73 9.11
N MET A 221 31.18 13.99 8.67
CA MET A 221 31.60 13.98 7.27
C MET A 221 31.58 12.59 6.65
N TRP A 222 31.07 12.53 5.42
CA TRP A 222 31.13 11.33 4.58
C TRP A 222 32.37 11.34 3.69
N ARG A 223 32.88 10.15 3.39
CA ARG A 223 33.92 9.91 2.40
C ARG A 223 33.64 8.61 1.65
N GLN A 224 33.73 8.65 0.33
CA GLN A 224 33.70 7.43 -0.47
C GLN A 224 35.10 6.80 -0.51
N ILE A 225 35.20 5.52 -0.11
CA ILE A 225 36.45 4.75 -0.07
C ILE A 225 36.62 3.94 -1.35
N LEU A 226 35.57 3.22 -1.75
CA LEU A 226 35.56 2.38 -2.96
C LEU A 226 34.30 2.69 -3.77
N VAL A 227 34.44 2.86 -5.09
CA VAL A 227 33.29 2.99 -6.01
C VAL A 227 32.79 1.61 -6.46
N ASP A 228 31.54 1.49 -6.89
CA ASP A 228 31.11 0.25 -7.57
C ASP A 228 31.90 0.05 -8.86
N CYS A 229 32.22 -1.19 -9.21
CA CYS A 229 33.00 -1.52 -10.42
C CYS A 229 32.34 -1.05 -11.73
N ASN A 230 31.02 -0.82 -11.75
CA ASN A 230 30.31 -0.28 -12.92
C ASN A 230 30.19 1.25 -12.88
N HIS A 231 30.75 1.92 -11.87
CA HIS A 231 30.76 3.38 -11.81
C HIS A 231 31.69 3.96 -12.88
N PRO A 232 31.34 5.05 -13.59
CA PRO A 232 32.16 5.61 -14.66
C PRO A 232 33.61 5.92 -14.27
N SER A 233 33.82 6.37 -13.03
CA SER A 233 35.16 6.68 -12.51
C SER A 233 36.01 5.45 -12.17
N ALA A 234 35.46 4.23 -12.15
CA ALA A 234 36.21 3.01 -11.86
C ALA A 234 37.27 2.69 -12.92
N SER A 235 37.18 3.30 -14.11
CA SER A 235 38.19 3.20 -15.17
C SER A 235 39.47 3.99 -14.87
N ASN A 236 39.44 4.92 -13.91
CA ASN A 236 40.60 5.71 -13.53
C ASN A 236 41.52 4.89 -12.58
N PRO A 237 42.82 4.73 -12.88
CA PRO A 237 43.77 3.99 -12.04
C PRO A 237 43.86 4.48 -10.58
N ASP A 238 43.59 5.76 -10.33
CA ASP A 238 43.65 6.36 -8.99
C ASP A 238 42.39 6.12 -8.16
N VAL A 239 41.35 5.54 -8.77
CA VAL A 239 40.05 5.28 -8.14
C VAL A 239 39.92 3.80 -7.80
N TYR A 240 39.91 3.51 -6.51
CA TYR A 240 39.67 2.17 -6.02
C TYR A 240 38.20 1.77 -6.23
N SER A 241 37.98 0.58 -6.77
CA SER A 241 36.64 0.05 -7.05
C SER A 241 36.43 -1.34 -6.47
N ILE A 242 35.15 -1.70 -6.30
CA ILE A 242 34.73 -2.99 -5.76
C ILE A 242 33.45 -3.45 -6.45
N LYS A 243 33.30 -4.75 -6.64
CA LYS A 243 32.05 -5.34 -7.15
C LYS A 243 30.99 -5.31 -6.04
N SER A 244 30.14 -4.27 -6.04
CA SER A 244 29.09 -4.13 -5.03
C SER A 244 27.93 -5.09 -5.26
N ARG A 245 27.16 -5.34 -4.20
CA ARG A 245 26.13 -6.37 -4.14
C ARG A 245 25.08 -6.03 -3.08
N ALA A 246 23.88 -6.58 -3.20
CA ALA A 246 22.81 -6.43 -2.20
C ALA A 246 22.61 -7.73 -1.42
N THR A 247 21.94 -7.67 -0.26
CA THR A 247 21.60 -8.86 0.57
C THR A 247 22.79 -9.66 1.11
N HIS A 248 24.01 -9.15 0.94
CA HIS A 248 25.23 -9.72 1.50
C HIS A 248 25.28 -9.53 3.02
N SER A 249 26.15 -10.26 3.69
CA SER A 249 26.53 -9.96 5.08
C SER A 249 27.86 -9.22 5.10
N MET A 250 27.98 -8.22 5.98
CA MET A 250 29.23 -7.49 6.23
C MET A 250 29.48 -7.46 7.72
N LEU A 251 30.72 -7.74 8.11
CA LEU A 251 31.17 -7.84 9.50
C LEU A 251 32.45 -7.05 9.67
N PHE A 252 32.62 -6.39 10.82
CA PHE A 252 33.84 -5.65 11.14
C PHE A 252 34.63 -6.37 12.22
N HIS A 253 35.93 -6.52 12.00
CA HIS A 253 36.86 -7.10 12.97
C HIS A 253 37.74 -6.01 13.57
N HIS A 254 37.47 -5.61 14.81
CA HIS A 254 38.12 -4.46 15.42
C HIS A 254 39.64 -4.62 15.61
N ARG A 255 40.15 -5.81 15.97
CA ARG A 255 41.61 -6.02 16.18
C ARG A 255 42.44 -5.89 14.90
N TYR A 256 41.88 -6.26 13.74
CA TYR A 256 42.57 -6.22 12.45
C TYR A 256 42.12 -5.06 11.57
N ARG A 257 41.12 -4.29 12.01
CA ARG A 257 40.47 -3.22 11.24
C ARG A 257 40.05 -3.65 9.84
N LYS A 258 39.46 -4.85 9.73
CA LYS A 258 39.03 -5.45 8.46
C LYS A 258 37.52 -5.58 8.38
N LEU A 259 36.97 -5.32 7.19
CA LEU A 259 35.61 -5.70 6.84
C LEU A 259 35.62 -7.06 6.16
N TYR A 260 34.74 -7.96 6.57
CA TYR A 260 34.51 -9.26 5.97
C TYR A 260 33.14 -9.25 5.29
N VAL A 261 33.12 -9.47 3.98
CA VAL A 261 31.90 -9.46 3.16
C VAL A 261 31.67 -10.86 2.59
N PHE A 262 30.52 -11.42 2.93
CA PHE A 262 30.12 -12.76 2.51
C PHE A 262 28.80 -12.76 1.75
N ALA A 263 28.79 -13.53 0.67
CA ALA A 263 27.63 -13.80 -0.16
C ALA A 263 26.98 -12.53 -0.77
N GLY A 264 25.73 -12.65 -1.20
CA GLY A 264 24.92 -11.56 -1.75
C GLY A 264 24.49 -11.81 -3.18
N GLN A 265 23.77 -10.83 -3.72
CA GLN A 265 23.21 -10.86 -5.05
C GLN A 265 23.65 -9.63 -5.83
N ARG A 266 24.07 -9.85 -7.06
CA ARG A 266 24.22 -8.82 -8.08
C ARG A 266 23.41 -9.22 -9.30
N ASN A 267 22.51 -8.35 -9.71
CA ASN A 267 21.54 -8.59 -10.77
C ASN A 267 20.74 -9.86 -10.50
N LYS A 268 20.76 -10.83 -11.42
CA LYS A 268 20.09 -12.13 -11.27
C LYS A 268 21.00 -13.21 -10.69
N GLU A 269 22.26 -12.89 -10.40
CA GLU A 269 23.29 -13.85 -9.98
C GLU A 269 23.60 -13.71 -8.48
N TYR A 270 23.81 -14.85 -7.83
CA TYR A 270 24.33 -14.89 -6.47
C TYR A 270 25.84 -14.99 -6.52
N THR A 271 26.49 -14.19 -5.68
CA THR A 271 27.94 -14.22 -5.53
C THR A 271 28.27 -14.98 -4.25
N PRO A 272 28.82 -16.20 -4.30
CA PRO A 272 29.27 -16.92 -3.10
C PRO A 272 30.61 -16.39 -2.56
N GLU A 273 31.20 -15.40 -3.23
CA GLU A 273 32.49 -14.80 -2.86
C GLU A 273 32.53 -14.40 -1.38
N PHE A 274 33.63 -14.76 -0.75
CA PHE A 274 33.99 -14.34 0.59
C PHE A 274 35.27 -13.50 0.53
N ILE A 275 35.16 -12.21 0.83
CA ILE A 275 36.27 -11.26 0.74
C ILE A 275 36.52 -10.57 2.07
N SER A 276 37.76 -10.18 2.30
CA SER A 276 38.14 -9.23 3.33
C SER A 276 38.65 -7.94 2.71
N ILE A 277 38.36 -6.81 3.35
CA ILE A 277 38.79 -5.47 2.97
C ILE A 277 39.55 -4.90 4.16
N ASP A 278 40.82 -4.62 3.96
CA ASP A 278 41.68 -3.93 4.92
C ASP A 278 41.41 -2.43 4.86
N LEU A 279 40.95 -1.83 5.96
CA LEU A 279 40.47 -0.45 5.93
C LEU A 279 41.60 0.59 5.87
N ASP A 280 42.80 0.21 6.33
CA ASP A 280 43.95 1.10 6.37
C ASP A 280 44.65 1.13 4.99
N SER A 281 44.86 -0.04 4.38
CA SER A 281 45.50 -0.18 3.05
C SER A 281 44.53 -0.18 1.86
N ARG A 282 43.23 -0.41 2.11
CA ARG A 282 42.17 -0.62 1.10
C ARG A 282 42.36 -1.87 0.25
N ALA A 283 43.23 -2.78 0.67
CA ALA A 283 43.48 -4.04 -0.03
C ALA A 283 42.28 -4.99 0.12
N ILE A 284 41.86 -5.60 -1.00
CA ILE A 284 40.78 -6.60 -1.04
C ILE A 284 41.41 -7.98 -1.21
N THR A 285 41.15 -8.90 -0.29
CA THR A 285 41.66 -10.28 -0.31
C THR A 285 40.50 -11.27 -0.38
N VAL A 286 40.57 -12.24 -1.29
CA VAL A 286 39.59 -13.35 -1.36
C VAL A 286 40.00 -14.42 -0.35
N MET A 287 39.10 -14.78 0.57
CA MET A 287 39.43 -15.60 1.74
C MET A 287 39.36 -17.11 1.46
N SER A 288 38.47 -17.58 0.58
CA SER A 288 38.29 -19.02 0.31
C SER A 288 37.61 -19.25 -1.04
N SER A 289 38.17 -20.12 -1.87
CA SER A 289 37.64 -20.51 -3.19
C SER A 289 37.16 -21.98 -3.26
N ASP A 290 37.26 -22.75 -2.17
CA ASP A 290 36.87 -24.16 -2.19
C ASP A 290 35.34 -24.32 -2.17
N CYS A 291 34.79 -24.69 -3.33
CA CYS A 291 33.36 -24.72 -3.60
C CYS A 291 32.58 -25.82 -2.86
N GLU A 292 33.24 -26.88 -2.36
CA GLU A 292 32.53 -28.06 -1.83
C GLU A 292 32.11 -27.93 -0.35
N ASN A 293 32.83 -27.15 0.47
CA ASN A 293 32.63 -27.07 1.93
C ASN A 293 32.26 -25.66 2.41
N MET A 294 31.43 -24.93 1.65
CA MET A 294 31.04 -23.55 1.98
C MET A 294 29.51 -23.41 2.16
N PRO A 295 29.04 -22.46 3.01
CA PRO A 295 27.63 -22.10 3.05
C PRO A 295 27.05 -21.78 1.66
N GLN A 296 25.86 -22.32 1.38
CA GLN A 296 25.15 -22.03 0.13
C GLN A 296 24.72 -20.55 0.07
N CYS A 297 24.82 -19.96 -1.11
CA CYS A 297 24.34 -18.61 -1.36
C CYS A 297 22.82 -18.58 -1.51
N GLY A 298 22.16 -17.60 -0.88
CA GLY A 298 20.71 -17.46 -0.96
C GLY A 298 20.20 -16.05 -0.59
N PHE A 299 18.93 -15.97 -0.20
CA PHE A 299 18.31 -14.72 0.28
C PHE A 299 18.29 -14.61 1.81
N THR A 300 18.62 -15.68 2.51
CA THR A 300 18.33 -15.82 3.95
C THR A 300 19.57 -15.79 4.82
N GLN A 301 20.77 -15.66 4.25
CA GLN A 301 21.99 -15.67 5.05
C GLN A 301 22.07 -14.48 6.01
N ARG A 302 22.49 -14.77 7.24
CA ARG A 302 22.89 -13.78 8.23
C ARG A 302 24.21 -14.22 8.83
N ALA A 303 25.16 -13.30 8.89
CA ALA A 303 26.44 -13.55 9.49
C ALA A 303 26.63 -12.72 10.77
N THR A 304 27.44 -13.24 11.69
CA THR A 304 27.88 -12.58 12.92
C THR A 304 29.36 -12.92 13.15
N ILE A 305 30.05 -12.16 13.99
CA ILE A 305 31.48 -12.36 14.24
C ILE A 305 31.76 -12.34 15.74
N ASP A 306 32.62 -13.26 16.20
CA ASP A 306 33.30 -13.19 17.48
C ASP A 306 34.76 -12.80 17.23
N CYS A 307 35.08 -11.53 17.41
CA CYS A 307 36.41 -10.98 17.16
C CYS A 307 37.45 -11.49 18.17
N GLU A 308 37.05 -11.99 19.33
CA GLU A 308 37.99 -12.54 20.33
C GLU A 308 38.36 -13.98 20.00
N ARG A 309 37.43 -14.73 19.40
CA ARG A 309 37.68 -16.10 18.94
C ARG A 309 38.25 -16.18 17.53
N ASP A 310 38.21 -15.08 16.78
CA ASP A 310 38.54 -15.05 15.35
C ASP A 310 37.60 -15.96 14.54
N GLU A 311 36.30 -15.92 14.85
CA GLU A 311 35.29 -16.82 14.26
C GLU A 311 34.13 -16.03 13.65
N ILE A 312 33.74 -16.41 12.43
CA ILE A 312 32.56 -15.87 11.75
C ILE A 312 31.49 -16.95 11.67
N TYR A 313 30.28 -16.64 12.13
CA TYR A 313 29.16 -17.56 12.09
C TYR A 313 28.19 -17.14 11.01
N VAL A 314 27.80 -18.05 10.12
CA VAL A 314 26.83 -17.82 9.05
C VAL A 314 25.64 -18.77 9.20
N HIS A 315 24.48 -18.21 9.47
CA HIS A 315 23.22 -18.93 9.45
C HIS A 315 22.60 -18.86 8.05
N THR A 316 22.26 -20.01 7.48
CA THR A 316 21.57 -20.15 6.19
C THR A 316 20.33 -21.01 6.36
N SER A 317 19.19 -20.60 5.80
CA SER A 317 17.95 -21.37 5.90
C SER A 317 17.44 -21.85 4.54
N LEU A 318 16.77 -20.97 3.79
CA LEU A 318 16.17 -21.29 2.49
C LEU A 318 17.17 -21.02 1.36
N SER A 319 17.41 -22.05 0.53
CA SER A 319 18.27 -22.02 -0.66
C SER A 319 17.42 -22.23 -1.92
N LYS A 320 17.69 -21.45 -2.97
CA LYS A 320 16.95 -21.49 -4.25
C LYS A 320 17.78 -22.24 -5.28
N GLU A 321 17.80 -23.57 -5.21
CA GLU A 321 18.46 -24.37 -6.22
C GLU A 321 17.58 -24.40 -7.49
N LYS A 322 18.17 -24.13 -8.66
CA LYS A 322 17.42 -23.90 -9.91
C LYS A 322 16.62 -25.11 -10.42
N GLU A 323 16.80 -26.31 -9.87
CA GLU A 323 16.21 -27.53 -10.45
C GLU A 323 15.71 -28.60 -9.47
N ARG A 324 15.73 -28.36 -8.14
CA ARG A 324 15.21 -29.34 -7.16
C ARG A 324 14.43 -28.64 -6.04
N LYS A 325 13.32 -29.27 -5.63
CA LYS A 325 12.37 -28.88 -4.57
C LYS A 325 13.04 -28.05 -3.47
N ASP A 326 12.44 -26.92 -3.09
CA ASP A 326 12.86 -26.05 -1.99
C ASP A 326 13.39 -26.87 -0.81
N ILE A 327 14.71 -26.86 -0.60
CA ILE A 327 15.30 -27.63 0.49
C ILE A 327 15.27 -26.76 1.74
N ASN A 328 14.47 -27.18 2.71
CA ASN A 328 14.21 -26.46 3.96
C ASN A 328 15.31 -26.79 4.99
N PHE A 329 16.51 -26.31 4.67
CA PHE A 329 17.68 -26.07 5.52
C PHE A 329 17.40 -25.21 6.78
N ASN A 330 17.85 -25.59 7.97
CA ASN A 330 18.58 -24.65 8.83
C ASN A 330 20.01 -25.16 8.96
N VAL A 331 20.98 -24.31 8.65
CA VAL A 331 22.41 -24.65 8.74
C VAL A 331 23.15 -23.49 9.38
N LEU A 332 23.99 -23.80 10.37
CA LEU A 332 24.94 -22.85 10.95
C LEU A 332 26.34 -23.29 10.56
N TRP A 333 27.05 -22.37 9.92
CA TRP A 333 28.44 -22.53 9.54
C TRP A 333 29.30 -21.65 10.43
N MET A 334 30.51 -22.12 10.73
CA MET A 334 31.56 -21.34 11.38
C MET A 334 32.75 -21.28 10.43
N PHE A 335 33.30 -20.09 10.24
CA PHE A 335 34.57 -19.87 9.57
C PHE A 335 35.60 -19.43 10.59
N SER A 336 36.70 -20.18 10.69
CA SER A 336 37.83 -19.84 11.54
C SER A 336 38.77 -18.94 10.75
N LEU A 337 38.96 -17.70 11.20
CA LEU A 337 39.94 -16.78 10.61
C LEU A 337 41.38 -17.20 10.93
N LYS A 338 41.60 -18.04 11.96
CA LYS A 338 42.93 -18.59 12.31
C LYS A 338 43.39 -19.64 11.32
N THR A 339 42.48 -20.54 10.91
CA THR A 339 42.79 -21.66 10.01
C THR A 339 42.33 -21.39 8.58
N ASN A 340 41.56 -20.34 8.36
CA ASN A 340 40.97 -19.96 7.07
C ASN A 340 40.06 -21.07 6.48
N GLN A 341 39.30 -21.75 7.35
CA GLN A 341 38.47 -22.89 6.99
C GLN A 341 37.03 -22.77 7.49
N TRP A 342 36.11 -23.28 6.67
CA TRP A 342 34.70 -23.45 7.00
C TRP A 342 34.46 -24.76 7.74
N SER A 343 33.48 -24.75 8.65
CA SER A 343 32.99 -25.92 9.36
C SER A 343 31.47 -25.83 9.51
N CYS A 344 30.75 -26.90 9.15
CA CYS A 344 29.32 -26.98 9.38
C CYS A 344 29.10 -27.45 10.83
N ILE A 345 28.68 -26.54 11.70
CA ILE A 345 28.51 -26.82 13.14
C ILE A 345 27.07 -27.19 13.50
N TYR A 346 26.12 -26.92 12.60
CA TYR A 346 24.72 -27.32 12.76
C TYR A 346 24.06 -27.51 11.40
N ARG A 347 23.25 -28.57 11.26
CA ARG A 347 22.43 -28.81 10.06
C ARG A 347 21.18 -29.59 10.43
N ARG A 348 20.00 -29.07 10.06
CA ARG A 348 18.74 -29.79 10.20
C ARG A 348 17.86 -29.68 8.97
N ASN A 349 17.32 -30.82 8.55
CA ASN A 349 16.44 -30.94 7.39
C ASN A 349 14.96 -30.89 7.79
N HIS A 350 14.23 -29.87 7.36
CA HIS A 350 12.79 -29.75 7.59
C HIS A 350 11.93 -30.34 6.45
N SER A 351 12.53 -30.82 5.35
CA SER A 351 11.81 -31.46 4.23
C SER A 351 11.24 -32.85 4.56
N LYS A 352 11.73 -33.50 5.62
CA LYS A 352 11.29 -34.85 6.04
C LYS A 352 10.26 -34.84 7.18
N LEU A 353 9.96 -33.69 7.79
CA LEU A 353 8.91 -33.60 8.79
C LEU A 353 7.63 -33.03 8.17
N GLN A 354 6.52 -33.75 8.36
CA GLN A 354 5.17 -33.18 8.40
C GLN A 354 5.00 -32.21 9.59
N CYS A 355 5.99 -31.37 9.92
CA CYS A 355 5.94 -30.47 11.09
C CYS A 355 5.07 -29.22 10.89
N LEU A 356 4.24 -29.22 9.85
CA LEU A 356 3.21 -28.21 9.65
C LEU A 356 1.82 -28.70 10.11
N THR A 357 1.69 -29.94 10.57
CA THR A 357 0.55 -30.38 11.39
C THR A 357 0.87 -30.22 12.87
N LYS A 358 0.27 -29.19 13.47
CA LYS A 358 -0.06 -28.82 14.86
C LYS A 358 0.21 -29.76 16.07
N LEU A 359 0.98 -30.85 16.02
CA LEU A 359 1.08 -31.81 17.13
C LEU A 359 2.42 -31.91 17.87
N ASP A 360 3.50 -31.26 17.43
CA ASP A 360 4.77 -31.36 18.17
C ASP A 360 5.11 -30.08 18.95
N ARG A 361 4.55 -29.99 20.17
CA ARG A 361 4.88 -28.95 21.16
C ARG A 361 6.32 -29.01 21.67
N SER A 362 7.14 -29.98 21.24
CA SER A 362 8.52 -30.17 21.71
C SER A 362 9.59 -29.50 20.82
N CYS A 363 9.23 -28.97 19.65
CA CYS A 363 10.20 -28.41 18.72
C CYS A 363 10.62 -26.97 19.13
N THR A 364 11.73 -26.85 19.84
CA THR A 364 12.31 -25.56 20.27
C THR A 364 13.08 -24.80 19.18
N GLU A 365 13.12 -25.33 17.96
CA GLU A 365 13.90 -24.78 16.85
C GLU A 365 13.06 -23.92 15.91
N PRO A 366 13.59 -22.77 15.43
CA PRO A 366 12.91 -21.94 14.44
C PRO A 366 12.80 -22.64 13.09
N CYS A 367 11.63 -22.58 12.45
CA CYS A 367 11.52 -23.00 11.04
C CYS A 367 12.34 -22.08 10.08
N PRO A 368 12.77 -22.61 8.92
CA PRO A 368 13.42 -21.83 7.87
C PRO A 368 12.57 -20.62 7.44
N ARG A 369 13.20 -19.45 7.26
CA ARG A 369 12.49 -18.17 7.10
C ARG A 369 13.28 -17.09 6.39
N PHE A 370 12.58 -16.24 5.63
CA PHE A 370 13.10 -15.06 4.96
C PHE A 370 13.16 -13.84 5.87
N ALA A 371 14.09 -12.93 5.58
CA ALA A 371 14.13 -11.57 6.13
C ALA A 371 14.04 -11.47 7.67
N HIS A 372 14.55 -12.50 8.36
CA HIS A 372 14.77 -12.49 9.80
C HIS A 372 16.05 -11.70 10.14
N GLN A 373 16.22 -11.38 11.43
CA GLN A 373 17.48 -10.87 11.96
C GLN A 373 18.12 -11.89 12.88
N LEU A 374 19.45 -11.91 12.86
CA LEU A 374 20.30 -12.72 13.72
C LEU A 374 21.39 -11.81 14.26
N ILE A 375 21.49 -11.70 15.58
CA ILE A 375 22.51 -10.92 16.27
C ILE A 375 23.24 -11.82 17.26
N TYR A 376 24.46 -11.43 17.62
CA TYR A 376 25.33 -12.21 18.50
C TYR A 376 25.75 -11.35 19.69
N ASP A 377 25.59 -11.89 20.89
CA ASP A 377 26.14 -11.29 22.10
C ASP A 377 27.52 -11.85 22.39
N VAL A 378 28.54 -11.00 22.30
CA VAL A 378 29.93 -11.37 22.56
C VAL A 378 30.18 -11.73 24.02
N ASN A 379 29.38 -11.21 24.96
CA ASN A 379 29.56 -11.44 26.39
C ASN A 379 29.02 -12.81 26.81
N SER A 380 27.77 -13.12 26.46
CA SER A 380 27.15 -14.41 26.76
C SER A 380 27.46 -15.51 25.73
N LYS A 381 28.02 -15.14 24.57
CA LYS A 381 28.28 -16.05 23.43
C LYS A 381 26.99 -16.66 22.87
N ILE A 382 25.88 -15.92 22.89
CA ILE A 382 24.55 -16.37 22.46
C ILE A 382 24.10 -15.64 21.19
N HIS A 383 23.50 -16.37 20.26
CA HIS A 383 22.81 -15.80 19.10
C HIS A 383 21.32 -15.60 19.41
N PHE A 384 20.78 -14.43 19.04
CA PHE A 384 19.35 -14.13 19.10
C PHE A 384 18.78 -14.00 17.70
N LEU A 385 17.66 -14.67 17.44
CA LEU A 385 16.93 -14.65 16.18
C LEU A 385 15.52 -14.10 16.39
N PHE A 386 15.10 -13.16 15.54
CA PHE A 386 13.74 -12.60 15.59
C PHE A 386 13.12 -12.37 14.21
N GLY A 387 11.79 -12.49 14.17
CA GLY A 387 10.93 -12.20 13.03
C GLY A 387 11.18 -13.10 11.81
N GLY A 388 10.90 -12.55 10.63
CA GLY A 388 10.99 -13.25 9.36
C GLY A 388 9.71 -14.02 8.99
N ASN A 389 9.61 -14.43 7.73
CA ASN A 389 8.45 -15.14 7.19
C ASN A 389 8.85 -16.55 6.70
N PRO A 390 8.17 -17.63 7.15
CA PRO A 390 8.45 -19.00 6.71
C PRO A 390 7.97 -19.34 5.28
N GLY A 391 7.30 -18.43 4.58
CA GLY A 391 6.94 -18.58 3.16
C GLY A 391 5.75 -19.49 2.87
N ASN A 392 4.95 -19.86 3.88
CA ASN A 392 3.85 -20.82 3.72
C ASN A 392 2.49 -20.11 3.52
N ASN A 393 1.91 -20.24 2.32
CA ASN A 393 0.64 -19.59 1.94
C ASN A 393 -0.58 -20.04 2.78
N SER A 394 -0.47 -21.15 3.52
CA SER A 394 -1.55 -21.68 4.37
C SER A 394 -1.92 -20.77 5.55
N GLN A 395 -0.93 -20.08 6.14
CA GLN A 395 -1.16 -19.18 7.28
C GLN A 395 -1.91 -17.91 6.85
N VAL A 396 -1.62 -17.40 5.64
CA VAL A 396 -2.32 -16.25 5.05
C VAL A 396 -3.79 -16.60 4.79
N LEU A 397 -4.06 -17.80 4.25
CA LEU A 397 -5.44 -18.27 4.04
C LEU A 397 -6.22 -18.42 5.35
N GLN A 398 -5.57 -18.94 6.39
CA GLN A 398 -6.20 -19.09 7.70
C GLN A 398 -6.50 -17.72 8.34
N HIS A 399 -5.60 -16.75 8.16
CA HIS A 399 -5.82 -15.37 8.60
C HIS A 399 -7.00 -14.70 7.85
N TYR A 400 -7.14 -14.88 6.54
CA TYR A 400 -8.31 -14.40 5.80
C TYR A 400 -9.62 -14.97 6.37
N LYS A 401 -9.64 -16.29 6.61
CA LYS A 401 -10.82 -16.96 7.16
C LYS A 401 -11.16 -16.45 8.56
N PHE A 402 -10.16 -16.22 9.41
CA PHE A 402 -10.36 -15.66 10.74
C PHE A 402 -11.00 -14.26 10.68
N LEU A 403 -10.46 -13.34 9.87
CA LEU A 403 -11.00 -11.98 9.75
C LEU A 403 -12.45 -11.95 9.26
N ILE A 404 -12.78 -12.80 8.27
CA ILE A 404 -14.13 -12.91 7.72
C ILE A 404 -15.10 -13.46 8.78
N ARG A 405 -14.77 -14.61 9.38
CA ARG A 405 -15.66 -15.26 10.36
C ARG A 405 -15.80 -14.42 11.63
N LYS A 406 -14.78 -13.65 12.02
CA LYS A 406 -14.85 -12.72 13.16
C LYS A 406 -15.87 -11.62 12.93
N LEU A 407 -15.84 -10.97 11.75
CA LEU A 407 -16.84 -9.95 11.44
C LEU A 407 -18.25 -10.57 11.37
N GLU A 408 -18.40 -11.74 10.75
CA GLU A 408 -19.67 -12.45 10.70
C GLU A 408 -20.21 -12.74 12.11
N TYR A 409 -19.36 -13.21 13.03
CA TYR A 409 -19.73 -13.38 14.43
C TYR A 409 -20.18 -12.08 15.11
N GLU A 410 -19.48 -10.96 14.90
CA GLU A 410 -19.85 -9.65 15.46
C GLU A 410 -21.24 -9.18 14.98
N GLU A 411 -21.64 -9.57 13.76
CA GLU A 411 -22.97 -9.27 13.21
C GLU A 411 -24.05 -10.21 13.77
N ILE A 412 -23.79 -11.52 13.83
CA ILE A 412 -24.73 -12.50 14.39
C ILE A 412 -24.96 -12.22 15.88
N ALA A 413 -23.91 -11.87 16.64
CA ALA A 413 -23.98 -11.58 18.08
C ALA A 413 -24.95 -10.45 18.45
N ARG A 414 -25.22 -9.53 17.51
CA ARG A 414 -26.15 -8.40 17.71
C ARG A 414 -27.60 -8.75 17.39
N VAL A 415 -27.84 -9.76 16.56
CA VAL A 415 -29.16 -10.11 16.04
C VAL A 415 -29.71 -11.36 16.73
N ASP A 416 -28.88 -12.39 16.86
CA ASP A 416 -29.23 -13.67 17.46
C ASP A 416 -28.06 -14.18 18.34
N PRO A 417 -28.06 -13.84 19.64
CA PRO A 417 -27.02 -14.27 20.57
C PRO A 417 -26.88 -15.80 20.68
N LEU A 418 -27.97 -16.56 20.48
CA LEU A 418 -27.94 -18.03 20.56
C LEU A 418 -27.23 -18.62 19.33
N GLN A 419 -27.59 -18.13 18.14
CA GLN A 419 -26.91 -18.50 16.90
C GLN A 419 -25.45 -18.06 16.91
N ALA A 420 -25.15 -16.88 17.47
CA ALA A 420 -23.79 -16.38 17.61
C ALA A 420 -22.95 -17.29 18.51
N MET A 421 -23.51 -17.78 19.61
CA MET A 421 -22.83 -18.69 20.52
C MET A 421 -22.49 -20.03 19.83
N CYS A 422 -23.42 -20.60 19.06
CA CYS A 422 -23.18 -21.78 18.22
C CYS A 422 -22.11 -21.51 17.14
N TYR A 423 -22.18 -20.36 16.45
CA TYR A 423 -21.22 -19.97 15.41
C TYR A 423 -19.81 -19.75 15.99
N LEU A 424 -19.71 -19.18 17.19
CA LEU A 424 -18.46 -19.00 17.91
C LEU A 424 -17.79 -20.33 18.24
N GLN A 425 -18.55 -21.28 18.76
CA GLN A 425 -18.07 -22.61 19.17
C GLN A 425 -17.67 -23.51 18.00
N THR A 426 -18.26 -23.29 16.82
CA THR A 426 -18.03 -24.11 15.62
C THR A 426 -17.20 -23.34 14.58
N SER A 427 -17.86 -22.57 13.73
CA SER A 427 -17.28 -21.85 12.59
C SER A 427 -16.12 -20.93 12.98
N LEU A 428 -16.23 -20.13 14.05
CA LEU A 428 -15.12 -19.25 14.42
C LEU A 428 -13.97 -20.02 15.07
N SER A 429 -14.26 -20.94 15.97
CA SER A 429 -13.27 -21.79 16.66
C SER A 429 -12.39 -22.58 15.66
N ASP A 430 -12.96 -23.04 14.55
CA ASP A 430 -12.25 -23.84 13.53
C ASP A 430 -11.10 -23.10 12.81
N VAL A 431 -11.17 -21.76 12.75
CA VAL A 431 -10.16 -20.94 12.04
C VAL A 431 -9.17 -20.28 12.97
N VAL A 432 -9.45 -20.30 14.28
CA VAL A 432 -8.57 -19.78 15.33
C VAL A 432 -7.43 -20.76 15.55
N ASP A 433 -6.20 -20.24 15.58
CA ASP A 433 -5.08 -21.02 16.05
C ASP A 433 -5.09 -21.08 17.58
N HIS A 434 -5.63 -22.17 18.13
CA HIS A 434 -5.67 -22.40 19.59
C HIS A 434 -4.28 -22.59 20.23
N SER A 435 -3.21 -22.65 19.43
CA SER A 435 -1.82 -22.61 19.90
C SER A 435 -1.22 -21.19 19.94
N ASP A 436 -1.85 -20.21 19.27
CA ASP A 436 -1.46 -18.80 19.30
C ASP A 436 -2.18 -18.10 20.46
N SER A 437 -1.41 -17.77 21.50
CA SER A 437 -1.93 -17.11 22.70
C SER A 437 -2.62 -15.77 22.45
N GLU A 438 -2.25 -15.02 21.40
CA GLU A 438 -2.87 -13.73 21.07
C GLU A 438 -4.18 -13.92 20.30
N GLN A 439 -4.21 -14.83 19.32
CA GLN A 439 -5.48 -15.19 18.67
C GLN A 439 -6.47 -15.80 19.66
N LEU A 440 -5.98 -16.63 20.59
CA LEU A 440 -6.81 -17.23 21.62
C LEU A 440 -7.34 -16.18 22.61
N LYS A 441 -6.53 -15.20 23.00
CA LYS A 441 -7.01 -14.04 23.80
C LYS A 441 -8.06 -13.24 23.04
N GLN A 442 -7.86 -12.97 21.75
CA GLN A 442 -8.86 -12.26 20.95
C GLN A 442 -10.15 -13.09 20.84
N PHE A 443 -10.04 -14.40 20.61
CA PHE A 443 -11.17 -15.32 20.57
C PHE A 443 -11.93 -15.37 21.91
N HIS A 444 -11.23 -15.44 23.04
CA HIS A 444 -11.84 -15.42 24.38
C HIS A 444 -12.49 -14.09 24.76
N LYS A 445 -12.13 -12.98 24.09
CA LYS A 445 -12.83 -11.69 24.26
C LYS A 445 -14.16 -11.66 23.51
N LEU A 446 -14.34 -12.44 22.44
CA LEU A 446 -15.55 -12.40 21.62
C LEU A 446 -16.85 -12.74 22.36
N PRO A 447 -16.90 -13.74 23.28
CA PRO A 447 -18.08 -13.98 24.11
C PRO A 447 -18.60 -12.75 24.85
N THR A 448 -17.74 -11.77 25.19
CA THR A 448 -18.17 -10.54 25.89
C THR A 448 -19.18 -9.72 25.07
N LEU A 449 -19.14 -9.85 23.74
CA LEU A 449 -20.08 -9.17 22.84
C LEU A 449 -21.52 -9.67 22.98
N LEU A 450 -21.73 -10.89 23.50
CA LEU A 450 -23.07 -11.43 23.78
C LEU A 450 -23.73 -10.77 25.00
N PHE A 451 -22.95 -10.09 25.85
CA PHE A 451 -23.40 -9.51 27.12
C PHE A 451 -23.40 -7.97 27.12
N ASN A 452 -22.92 -7.35 26.05
CA ASN A 452 -22.99 -5.89 25.86
C ASN A 452 -24.39 -5.49 25.37
N ASN A 453 -25.35 -5.49 26.29
CA ASN A 453 -26.65 -4.85 26.09
C ASN A 453 -26.58 -3.42 26.63
N GLU A 454 -26.30 -2.43 25.79
CA GLU A 454 -26.75 -1.06 26.10
C GLU A 454 -28.26 -1.00 25.81
N PRO A 455 -29.13 -0.70 26.79
CA PRO A 455 -30.53 -0.40 26.50
C PRO A 455 -30.62 0.95 25.77
N PRO A 456 -31.61 1.15 24.87
CA PRO A 456 -31.81 2.44 24.24
C PRO A 456 -32.18 3.47 25.33
N GLN A 457 -31.30 4.42 25.62
CA GLN A 457 -31.56 5.45 26.62
C GLN A 457 -32.55 6.50 26.09
N CYS A 458 -33.80 6.41 26.55
CA CYS A 458 -34.70 7.56 26.65
C CYS A 458 -34.14 8.57 27.66
N ALA A 459 -34.04 9.83 27.27
CA ALA A 459 -33.66 10.92 28.15
C ALA A 459 -34.77 11.23 29.18
N SER A 460 -34.47 11.12 30.48
CA SER A 460 -35.08 12.00 31.50
C SER A 460 -34.24 12.14 32.78
N PHE A 461 -34.00 13.40 33.10
CA PHE A 461 -33.66 14.09 34.35
C PHE A 461 -33.17 13.38 35.63
N SER A 462 -31.99 13.87 36.07
CA SER A 462 -31.55 14.23 37.43
C SER A 462 -31.95 13.38 38.64
N SER A 463 -30.95 12.78 39.27
CA SER A 463 -30.87 12.72 40.74
C SER A 463 -29.43 13.00 41.21
N THR A 464 -29.34 13.93 42.15
CA THR A 464 -28.16 14.43 42.85
C THR A 464 -27.43 13.38 43.70
N PRO A 465 -26.10 13.46 43.88
CA PRO A 465 -25.41 12.84 45.01
C PRO A 465 -25.43 13.78 46.23
N MET A 466 -25.78 13.26 47.40
CA MET A 466 -25.70 13.95 48.69
C MET A 466 -24.45 13.53 49.47
N CYS A 467 -23.79 14.54 50.04
CA CYS A 467 -22.94 14.57 51.24
C CYS A 467 -21.59 13.81 51.20
N SER A 468 -20.46 14.38 51.63
CA SER A 468 -20.24 15.49 52.56
C SER A 468 -18.82 16.06 52.41
N SER A 469 -18.70 17.39 52.45
CA SER A 469 -17.51 18.10 52.93
C SER A 469 -17.69 18.39 54.43
N PRO A 470 -16.64 18.85 55.15
CA PRO A 470 -16.54 20.29 55.35
C PRO A 470 -15.11 20.88 55.26
N ASP A 471 -15.08 22.04 54.60
CA ASP A 471 -14.58 23.34 55.06
C ASP A 471 -13.07 23.57 55.29
N LEU A 472 -12.50 24.52 54.54
CA LEU A 472 -12.41 25.91 54.99
C LEU A 472 -11.82 26.84 53.90
N GLU A 473 -12.73 27.58 53.29
CA GLU A 473 -12.78 29.04 53.06
C GLU A 473 -11.53 29.92 52.79
N ASN A 474 -11.73 30.75 51.76
CA ASN A 474 -11.45 32.20 51.67
C ASN A 474 -9.99 32.68 51.55
N SER A 475 -9.62 33.65 50.70
CA SER A 475 -10.41 34.56 49.86
C SER A 475 -9.49 35.34 48.89
N SER A 476 -10.06 35.73 47.74
CA SER A 476 -9.86 36.99 46.98
C SER A 476 -8.42 37.52 46.75
N SER A 477 -7.90 37.71 45.54
CA SER A 477 -8.39 38.70 44.57
C SER A 477 -7.32 39.00 43.51
N SER A 478 -7.84 39.31 42.32
CA SER A 478 -7.27 40.18 41.28
C SER A 478 -6.15 39.68 40.35
N SER A 479 -6.62 39.44 39.11
CA SER A 479 -6.15 40.06 37.87
C SER A 479 -5.09 39.33 37.02
N GLN A 480 -5.45 39.21 35.74
CA GLN A 480 -4.66 38.84 34.55
C GLN A 480 -4.45 37.34 34.26
N SER A 481 -5.46 36.74 33.63
CA SER A 481 -5.34 35.48 32.89
C SER A 481 -4.99 35.76 31.42
N HIS A 482 -3.73 35.54 31.04
CA HIS A 482 -3.34 35.18 29.68
C HIS A 482 -2.87 33.72 29.70
N HIS A 483 -3.72 32.78 29.28
CA HIS A 483 -3.29 31.49 28.75
C HIS A 483 -4.43 30.82 27.99
N TYR A 484 -4.12 30.35 26.78
CA TYR A 484 -4.76 29.16 26.22
C TYR A 484 -3.64 28.18 25.85
N ASN A 485 -3.75 26.99 26.45
CA ASN A 485 -3.14 25.73 26.05
C ASN A 485 -4.19 24.93 25.25
N HIS A 486 -3.70 23.90 24.56
CA HIS A 486 -4.41 22.71 24.08
C HIS A 486 -5.33 22.81 22.84
N CYS A 487 -4.94 22.07 21.80
CA CYS A 487 -5.84 21.66 20.71
C CYS A 487 -5.97 20.13 20.70
N CYS A 488 -6.85 19.62 21.55
CA CYS A 488 -7.54 18.35 21.36
C CYS A 488 -8.84 18.43 22.18
N SER A 489 -9.91 18.92 21.57
CA SER A 489 -11.23 18.89 22.18
C SER A 489 -12.30 18.66 21.13
N LYS A 490 -13.06 17.59 21.36
CA LYS A 490 -14.48 17.41 21.06
C LYS A 490 -15.18 18.75 20.81
N ILE A 491 -15.85 18.89 19.67
CA ILE A 491 -16.85 19.93 19.46
C ILE A 491 -18.22 19.25 19.60
N CYS A 492 -18.78 19.34 20.80
CA CYS A 492 -20.22 19.48 20.99
C CYS A 492 -20.47 20.95 21.32
N CYS A 493 -21.35 21.63 20.58
CA CYS A 493 -21.95 22.88 21.02
C CYS A 493 -23.47 22.71 21.08
N PHE A 494 -24.00 22.85 22.30
CA PHE A 494 -25.41 23.09 22.59
C PHE A 494 -25.78 24.53 22.23
N GLY A 495 -26.98 24.71 21.66
CA GLY A 495 -27.68 25.99 21.57
C GLY A 495 -29.18 25.73 21.56
N LYS A 496 -29.83 25.92 22.71
CA LYS A 496 -31.30 25.83 22.88
C LYS A 496 -31.94 27.18 22.59
N THR A 497 -32.96 27.22 21.73
CA THR A 497 -34.15 28.08 21.85
C THR A 497 -35.32 27.43 21.09
N SER A 498 -36.36 27.01 21.83
CA SER A 498 -37.71 26.61 21.38
C SER A 498 -38.69 27.82 21.44
N PRO A 499 -39.99 27.80 21.03
CA PRO A 499 -40.89 26.81 20.37
C PRO A 499 -41.67 27.44 19.15
N PRO A 500 -42.79 26.91 18.55
CA PRO A 500 -43.65 25.80 18.96
C PRO A 500 -44.09 24.74 17.91
N SER A 501 -44.34 23.56 18.47
CA SER A 501 -45.35 22.52 18.16
C SER A 501 -45.93 22.40 16.74
N SER A 502 -45.76 21.21 16.15
CA SER A 502 -46.88 20.34 15.80
C SER A 502 -46.39 18.92 15.51
N ASP A 503 -47.16 17.96 15.99
CA ASP A 503 -46.89 16.53 16.09
C ASP A 503 -46.67 15.75 14.78
N SER A 504 -46.08 14.57 14.99
CA SER A 504 -46.16 13.32 14.22
C SER A 504 -45.26 13.16 12.99
N ASP A 505 -44.07 12.55 13.19
CA ASP A 505 -43.47 11.55 12.25
C ASP A 505 -42.20 10.85 12.81
N GLU A 506 -42.16 10.51 14.10
CA GLU A 506 -40.93 9.99 14.76
C GLU A 506 -40.70 8.46 14.68
N CYS A 507 -41.50 7.70 13.92
CA CYS A 507 -41.43 6.22 13.92
C CYS A 507 -40.65 5.57 12.76
N ARG A 508 -39.90 6.32 11.91
CA ARG A 508 -39.18 5.73 10.76
C ARG A 508 -37.66 5.93 10.72
N LEU A 509 -37.05 6.66 11.67
CA LEU A 509 -35.63 7.03 11.61
C LEU A 509 -34.66 6.06 12.31
N ASN A 510 -35.12 5.18 13.22
CA ASN A 510 -34.22 4.35 14.04
C ASN A 510 -33.65 3.09 13.34
N ASN A 511 -34.15 2.69 12.16
CA ASN A 511 -33.62 1.50 11.45
C ASN A 511 -32.43 1.81 10.52
N TYR A 512 -32.10 3.08 10.27
CA TYR A 512 -31.05 3.44 9.31
C TYR A 512 -29.64 3.54 9.94
N GLU A 513 -29.52 3.79 11.25
CA GLU A 513 -28.20 3.91 11.91
C GLU A 513 -27.48 2.54 12.05
N GLY A 514 -28.21 1.46 12.33
CA GLY A 514 -27.62 0.12 12.43
C GLY A 514 -27.10 -0.43 11.10
N LEU A 515 -27.84 -0.21 10.01
CA LEU A 515 -27.48 -0.69 8.67
C LEU A 515 -26.21 0.01 8.11
N TRP A 516 -25.96 1.24 8.54
CA TRP A 516 -24.81 2.04 8.12
C TRP A 516 -23.51 1.56 8.79
N ASP A 517 -23.56 1.14 10.06
CA ASP A 517 -22.40 0.58 10.80
C ASP A 517 -21.90 -0.75 10.18
N HIS A 518 -22.81 -1.65 9.78
CA HIS A 518 -22.46 -2.92 9.15
C HIS A 518 -21.72 -2.75 7.81
N LYS A 519 -22.21 -1.87 6.94
CA LYS A 519 -21.59 -1.62 5.64
C LYS A 519 -20.20 -1.01 5.80
N VAL A 520 -20.00 -0.10 6.74
CA VAL A 520 -18.68 0.49 7.03
C VAL A 520 -17.70 -0.57 7.52
N LYS A 521 -18.09 -1.44 8.46
CA LYS A 521 -17.23 -2.52 8.96
C LYS A 521 -16.87 -3.56 7.88
N ARG A 522 -17.84 -3.93 7.04
CA ARG A 522 -17.61 -4.80 5.87
C ARG A 522 -16.67 -4.13 4.86
N CYS A 523 -16.78 -2.82 4.61
CA CYS A 523 -15.86 -2.07 3.76
C CYS A 523 -14.43 -2.02 4.34
N VAL A 524 -14.29 -1.84 5.66
CA VAL A 524 -12.99 -1.91 6.33
C VAL A 524 -12.36 -3.30 6.17
N LEU A 525 -13.15 -4.37 6.34
CA LEU A 525 -12.69 -5.74 6.10
C LEU A 525 -12.31 -5.97 4.64
N PHE A 526 -13.14 -5.53 3.69
CA PHE A 526 -12.87 -5.60 2.26
C PHE A 526 -11.53 -4.93 1.92
N ASN A 527 -11.29 -3.70 2.41
CA ASN A 527 -10.02 -3.01 2.21
C ASN A 527 -8.83 -3.75 2.84
N LYS A 528 -9.01 -4.43 3.98
CA LYS A 528 -7.96 -5.28 4.58
C LYS A 528 -7.65 -6.51 3.72
N ILE A 529 -8.67 -7.17 3.18
CA ILE A 529 -8.51 -8.35 2.31
C ILE A 529 -7.86 -7.95 0.98
N VAL A 530 -8.34 -6.87 0.37
CA VAL A 530 -7.85 -6.34 -0.92
C VAL A 530 -6.39 -5.92 -0.82
N LYS A 531 -5.94 -5.29 0.28
CA LYS A 531 -4.52 -4.93 0.46
C LYS A 531 -3.55 -6.12 0.42
N LEU A 532 -4.04 -7.33 0.65
CA LEU A 532 -3.25 -8.55 0.63
C LEU A 532 -3.33 -9.29 -0.72
N LEU A 533 -4.13 -8.82 -1.68
CA LEU A 533 -4.19 -9.40 -3.03
C LEU A 533 -3.07 -8.84 -3.91
N PRO A 534 -2.58 -9.60 -4.92
CA PRO A 534 -1.57 -9.13 -5.85
C PRO A 534 -1.99 -7.84 -6.57
N ASP A 535 -1.06 -6.89 -6.77
CA ASP A 535 -1.39 -5.56 -7.32
C ASP A 535 -2.06 -5.57 -8.70
N HIS A 536 -1.89 -6.64 -9.50
CA HIS A 536 -2.57 -6.78 -10.80
C HIS A 536 -4.07 -7.10 -10.68
N MET A 537 -4.54 -7.51 -9.49
CA MET A 537 -5.95 -7.73 -9.17
C MET A 537 -6.58 -6.51 -8.47
N LEU A 538 -5.79 -5.45 -8.27
CA LEU A 538 -6.21 -4.23 -7.58
C LEU A 538 -6.51 -3.12 -8.57
N GLN A 539 -7.40 -2.20 -8.18
CA GLN A 539 -7.52 -0.94 -8.90
C GLN A 539 -6.18 -0.17 -8.83
N PRO A 540 -5.78 0.52 -9.91
CA PRO A 540 -4.54 1.30 -9.92
C PRO A 540 -4.49 2.29 -8.75
N LYS A 541 -3.45 2.20 -7.93
CA LYS A 541 -3.20 3.14 -6.83
C LYS A 541 -2.62 4.43 -7.41
N GLY A 542 -3.48 5.38 -7.79
CA GLY A 542 -3.09 6.69 -8.31
C GLY A 542 -4.29 7.57 -8.65
N ASN A 543 -4.09 8.89 -8.78
CA ASN A 543 -5.12 9.76 -9.31
C ASN A 543 -5.35 9.40 -10.79
N LEU A 544 -6.60 9.48 -11.27
CA LEU A 544 -6.93 9.25 -12.70
C LEU A 544 -6.09 10.11 -13.66
N SER A 545 -5.54 11.24 -13.18
CA SER A 545 -4.61 12.09 -13.91
C SER A 545 -3.22 11.47 -14.13
N ASP A 546 -2.73 10.58 -13.26
CA ASP A 546 -1.42 9.93 -13.43
C ASP A 546 -1.49 8.80 -14.45
N PHE A 547 -2.70 8.24 -14.65
CA PHE A 547 -3.02 7.32 -15.74
C PHE A 547 -2.98 8.02 -17.11
N TRP A 548 -3.22 9.34 -17.15
CA TRP A 548 -3.25 10.15 -18.37
C TRP A 548 -1.89 10.19 -19.07
N THR A 549 -0.81 10.40 -18.33
CA THR A 549 0.55 10.51 -18.90
C THR A 549 1.02 9.20 -19.53
N LEU A 550 0.65 8.06 -18.94
CA LEU A 550 1.02 6.73 -19.43
C LEU A 550 0.26 6.33 -20.71
N ILE A 551 -0.97 6.85 -20.89
CA ILE A 551 -1.77 6.65 -22.11
C ILE A 551 -1.36 7.64 -23.20
N HIS A 552 -1.00 8.86 -22.83
CA HIS A 552 -0.61 9.91 -23.78
C HIS A 552 0.60 9.50 -24.64
N GLU A 553 1.62 8.90 -24.02
CA GLU A 553 2.82 8.43 -24.73
C GLU A 553 2.53 7.20 -25.61
N ARG A 554 1.55 6.36 -25.23
CA ARG A 554 1.13 5.20 -26.05
C ARG A 554 0.22 5.58 -27.21
N ALA A 555 -0.56 6.66 -27.08
CA ALA A 555 -1.48 7.11 -28.12
C ALA A 555 -0.74 7.73 -29.32
N GLU A 556 0.34 8.50 -29.07
CA GLU A 556 1.17 9.09 -30.15
C GLU A 556 1.99 8.04 -30.92
N LEU A 557 2.38 6.95 -30.27
CA LEU A 557 3.10 5.82 -30.90
C LEU A 557 2.18 4.86 -31.68
N ASN A 558 0.84 4.89 -31.48
CA ASN A 558 -0.11 3.91 -32.03
C ASN A 558 -1.27 4.52 -32.86
N ASN A 559 -1.11 5.69 -33.52
CA ASN A 559 -2.15 6.36 -34.32
C ASN A 559 -3.45 6.69 -33.54
N GLY A 560 -3.34 7.01 -32.24
CA GLY A 560 -4.47 7.40 -31.41
C GLY A 560 -4.96 8.83 -31.63
N PRO A 561 -6.15 9.19 -31.11
CA PRO A 561 -6.67 10.54 -31.17
C PRO A 561 -5.76 11.53 -30.43
N CYS A 562 -5.61 12.74 -30.97
CA CYS A 562 -4.95 13.83 -30.25
C CYS A 562 -5.66 14.13 -28.91
N PRO A 563 -4.96 14.73 -27.94
CA PRO A 563 -5.54 15.15 -26.66
C PRO A 563 -6.75 16.04 -26.89
N ARG A 564 -7.87 15.73 -26.20
CA ARG A 564 -9.17 16.35 -26.47
C ARG A 564 -10.04 16.40 -25.23
N SER A 565 -10.78 17.49 -25.05
CA SER A 565 -11.82 17.66 -24.02
C SER A 565 -13.21 17.72 -24.66
N CYS A 566 -14.29 17.60 -23.88
CA CYS A 566 -15.69 17.58 -24.34
C CYS A 566 -16.06 16.52 -25.40
N HIS A 567 -15.18 15.53 -25.60
CA HIS A 567 -15.43 14.35 -26.42
C HIS A 567 -16.30 13.35 -25.65
N LYS A 568 -16.84 12.34 -26.34
CA LYS A 568 -17.54 11.22 -25.72
C LYS A 568 -16.90 9.90 -26.08
N MET A 569 -17.05 8.95 -25.16
CA MET A 569 -16.56 7.59 -25.29
C MET A 569 -17.70 6.63 -24.97
N ILE A 570 -17.83 5.57 -25.76
CA ILE A 570 -18.77 4.48 -25.48
C ILE A 570 -18.03 3.15 -25.58
N PHE A 571 -18.37 2.21 -24.70
CA PHE A 571 -17.77 0.88 -24.65
C PHE A 571 -18.76 -0.16 -25.20
N ASP A 572 -18.30 -0.94 -26.17
CA ASP A 572 -18.94 -2.17 -26.62
C ASP A 572 -18.38 -3.34 -25.79
N PRO A 573 -19.14 -3.86 -24.81
CA PRO A 573 -18.69 -4.97 -23.97
C PRO A 573 -18.55 -6.28 -24.75
N ALA A 574 -19.36 -6.51 -25.79
CA ALA A 574 -19.35 -7.74 -26.57
C ALA A 574 -18.06 -7.84 -27.40
N LYS A 575 -17.66 -6.72 -28.03
CA LYS A 575 -16.45 -6.66 -28.88
C LYS A 575 -15.20 -6.20 -28.13
N SER A 576 -15.32 -5.79 -26.87
CA SER A 576 -14.23 -5.21 -26.06
C SER A 576 -13.58 -4.01 -26.76
N GLN A 577 -14.42 -3.10 -27.25
CA GLN A 577 -14.04 -1.97 -28.10
C GLN A 577 -14.55 -0.65 -27.52
N ILE A 578 -13.76 0.41 -27.61
CA ILE A 578 -14.15 1.75 -27.18
C ILE A 578 -14.18 2.68 -28.39
N PHE A 579 -15.30 3.36 -28.63
CA PHE A 579 -15.41 4.35 -29.69
C PHE A 579 -15.33 5.76 -29.10
N THR A 580 -14.70 6.69 -29.81
CA THR A 580 -14.62 8.09 -29.37
C THR A 580 -14.82 9.09 -30.50
N LEU A 581 -15.60 10.14 -30.19
CA LEU A 581 -15.99 11.20 -31.12
C LEU A 581 -16.01 12.57 -30.42
N GLY A 582 -15.75 13.62 -31.20
CA GLY A 582 -15.87 15.02 -30.81
C GLY A 582 -14.66 15.57 -30.08
N ARG A 583 -14.62 16.90 -29.91
CA ARG A 583 -13.56 17.62 -29.18
C ARG A 583 -13.91 19.10 -28.97
N TYR A 584 -13.38 19.67 -27.90
CA TYR A 584 -13.23 21.12 -27.72
C TYR A 584 -11.89 21.59 -28.29
N VAL A 585 -11.87 22.81 -28.83
CA VAL A 585 -10.67 23.42 -29.44
C VAL A 585 -10.30 24.69 -28.66
N ASP A 586 -9.08 24.70 -28.11
CA ASP A 586 -8.55 25.77 -27.27
C ASP A 586 -8.14 27.02 -28.08
N ASN A 587 -7.80 28.11 -27.39
CA ASN A 587 -7.46 29.37 -28.06
C ASN A 587 -6.17 29.31 -28.91
N VAL A 588 -5.26 28.37 -28.63
CA VAL A 588 -3.94 28.27 -29.29
C VAL A 588 -4.06 27.52 -30.62
N THR A 589 -4.85 26.45 -30.65
CA THR A 589 -5.16 25.64 -31.84
C THR A 589 -6.17 26.29 -32.80
N ARG A 590 -6.89 27.34 -32.36
CA ARG A 590 -7.83 28.16 -33.17
C ARG A 590 -7.20 28.91 -34.36
N THR A 591 -5.86 28.92 -34.47
CA THR A 591 -5.14 29.53 -35.60
C THR A 591 -4.90 28.56 -36.76
N ASN A 592 -5.09 27.24 -36.55
CA ASN A 592 -4.97 26.21 -37.59
C ASN A 592 -6.34 25.84 -38.16
N PHE A 593 -6.57 26.15 -39.44
CA PHE A 593 -7.88 26.17 -40.11
C PHE A 593 -8.54 24.81 -40.41
N ASN A 594 -8.00 23.68 -39.95
CA ASN A 594 -8.52 22.34 -40.27
C ASN A 594 -9.06 21.61 -39.02
N ILE A 595 -10.27 21.99 -38.58
CA ILE A 595 -11.01 21.17 -37.61
C ILE A 595 -11.82 20.13 -38.36
N THR A 596 -11.47 18.86 -38.20
CA THR A 596 -12.25 17.72 -38.71
C THR A 596 -13.01 17.03 -37.58
N SER A 597 -14.05 16.28 -37.95
CA SER A 597 -14.82 15.42 -37.04
C SER A 597 -14.22 14.01 -37.06
N ASP A 598 -13.06 13.85 -36.45
CA ASP A 598 -12.34 12.58 -36.45
C ASP A 598 -12.99 11.55 -35.50
N PHE A 599 -13.07 10.30 -35.94
CA PHE A 599 -13.76 9.21 -35.23
C PHE A 599 -12.84 8.00 -35.07
N TYR A 600 -12.64 7.55 -33.83
CA TYR A 600 -11.68 6.50 -33.51
C TYR A 600 -12.32 5.32 -32.79
N LEU A 601 -11.67 4.18 -32.94
CA LEU A 601 -11.87 2.94 -32.22
C LEU A 601 -10.61 2.59 -31.44
N TYR A 602 -10.76 2.16 -30.21
CA TYR A 602 -9.73 1.53 -29.42
C TYR A 602 -10.10 0.07 -29.13
N ASN A 603 -9.22 -0.85 -29.50
CA ASN A 603 -9.40 -2.26 -29.20
C ASN A 603 -8.70 -2.57 -27.87
N VAL A 604 -9.50 -2.95 -26.86
CA VAL A 604 -8.99 -3.21 -25.50
C VAL A 604 -8.14 -4.47 -25.46
N ARG A 605 -8.45 -5.49 -26.28
CA ARG A 605 -7.72 -6.77 -26.30
C ARG A 605 -6.35 -6.64 -26.97
N THR A 606 -6.27 -5.89 -28.06
CA THR A 606 -5.03 -5.71 -28.82
C THR A 606 -4.24 -4.46 -28.41
N ASN A 607 -4.80 -3.62 -27.53
CA ASN A 607 -4.18 -2.39 -27.03
C ASN A 607 -3.77 -1.44 -28.17
N SER A 608 -4.66 -1.25 -29.16
CA SER A 608 -4.38 -0.52 -30.40
C SER A 608 -5.52 0.43 -30.80
N TRP A 609 -5.16 1.57 -31.38
CA TRP A 609 -6.11 2.53 -31.96
C TRP A 609 -6.32 2.29 -33.46
N LEU A 610 -7.52 2.59 -33.93
CA LEU A 610 -7.89 2.63 -35.34
C LEU A 610 -8.67 3.92 -35.61
N LEU A 611 -8.19 4.71 -36.56
CA LEU A 611 -8.92 5.85 -37.10
C LEU A 611 -9.99 5.33 -38.08
N ILE A 612 -11.26 5.42 -37.70
CA ILE A 612 -12.39 4.99 -38.53
C ILE A 612 -12.66 6.02 -39.62
N SER A 613 -12.73 7.30 -39.27
CA SER A 613 -12.95 8.38 -40.23
C SER A 613 -12.14 9.61 -39.86
N LYS A 614 -11.46 10.19 -40.86
CA LYS A 614 -10.73 11.46 -40.73
C LYS A 614 -11.69 12.63 -40.51
N ASP A 615 -12.89 12.56 -41.09
CA ASP A 615 -13.93 13.55 -40.96
C ASP A 615 -15.31 12.92 -41.20
N THR A 616 -16.10 12.73 -40.13
CA THR A 616 -17.42 12.10 -40.22
C THR A 616 -18.38 12.89 -41.09
N SER A 617 -18.27 14.23 -41.20
CA SER A 617 -19.16 15.01 -42.07
C SER A 617 -19.00 14.71 -43.56
N GLN A 618 -17.85 14.17 -43.99
CA GLN A 618 -17.63 13.77 -45.38
C GLN A 618 -18.21 12.39 -45.72
N VAL A 619 -18.60 11.62 -44.70
CA VAL A 619 -19.11 10.24 -44.85
C VAL A 619 -20.53 10.10 -44.28
N GLY A 620 -21.29 11.19 -44.26
CA GLY A 620 -22.70 11.22 -43.83
C GLY A 620 -22.92 11.26 -42.32
N GLY A 621 -21.86 11.40 -41.53
CA GLY A 621 -21.90 11.54 -40.08
C GLY A 621 -21.97 12.99 -39.61
N PRO A 622 -21.86 13.23 -38.29
CA PRO A 622 -21.96 14.56 -37.73
C PRO A 622 -20.78 15.47 -38.12
N PHE A 623 -21.02 16.77 -38.11
CA PHE A 623 -19.98 17.81 -38.18
C PHE A 623 -19.15 17.85 -36.88
N PRO A 624 -17.97 18.51 -36.89
CA PRO A 624 -17.15 18.61 -35.70
C PRO A 624 -17.93 19.24 -34.55
N LEU A 625 -18.02 18.55 -33.42
CA LEU A 625 -18.94 18.93 -32.34
C LEU A 625 -18.39 18.62 -30.94
N LEU A 626 -19.02 19.24 -29.94
CA LEU A 626 -18.69 19.10 -28.51
C LEU A 626 -19.94 19.09 -27.64
N ASP A 627 -19.83 18.58 -26.42
CA ASP A 627 -20.93 18.47 -25.43
C ASP A 627 -22.16 17.68 -25.91
N HIS A 628 -21.96 16.79 -26.88
CA HIS A 628 -22.94 15.79 -27.34
C HIS A 628 -23.06 14.62 -26.36
N GLN A 629 -23.94 13.65 -26.65
CA GLN A 629 -23.94 12.36 -26.00
C GLN A 629 -23.88 11.22 -27.01
N MET A 630 -23.39 10.07 -26.55
CA MET A 630 -23.34 8.82 -27.32
C MET A 630 -23.97 7.70 -26.50
N CYS A 631 -24.71 6.82 -27.16
CA CYS A 631 -25.18 5.55 -26.62
C CYS A 631 -24.92 4.44 -27.62
N ILE A 632 -24.80 3.21 -27.17
CA ILE A 632 -24.63 2.03 -28.04
C ILE A 632 -25.79 1.07 -27.84
N ASP A 633 -26.31 0.58 -28.95
CA ASP A 633 -27.17 -0.59 -29.02
C ASP A 633 -26.32 -1.77 -29.46
N VAL A 634 -25.94 -2.59 -28.49
CA VAL A 634 -25.05 -3.74 -28.68
C VAL A 634 -25.75 -4.83 -29.50
N ALA A 635 -27.08 -4.95 -29.42
CA ALA A 635 -27.82 -5.97 -30.15
C ALA A 635 -27.80 -5.70 -31.66
N GLU A 636 -27.94 -4.44 -32.07
CA GLU A 636 -27.95 -4.01 -33.48
C GLU A 636 -26.60 -3.45 -33.95
N ASN A 637 -25.53 -3.58 -33.16
CA ASN A 637 -24.21 -3.04 -33.47
C ASN A 637 -24.25 -1.58 -33.94
N THR A 638 -25.06 -0.74 -33.26
CA THR A 638 -25.35 0.63 -33.71
C THR A 638 -25.05 1.64 -32.61
N ILE A 639 -24.31 2.71 -32.95
CA ILE A 639 -24.00 3.81 -32.04
C ILE A 639 -24.90 5.00 -32.39
N TYR A 640 -25.56 5.57 -31.39
CA TYR A 640 -26.36 6.78 -31.54
C TYR A 640 -25.62 7.99 -30.99
N VAL A 641 -25.60 9.08 -31.76
CA VAL A 641 -24.94 10.34 -31.41
C VAL A 641 -25.96 11.45 -31.49
N PHE A 642 -26.16 12.19 -30.39
CA PHE A 642 -27.18 13.24 -30.33
C PHE A 642 -26.67 14.54 -29.71
N GLY A 643 -27.12 15.65 -30.30
CA GLY A 643 -26.96 16.98 -29.75
C GLY A 643 -25.51 17.48 -29.77
N GLY A 644 -25.20 18.39 -28.85
CA GLY A 644 -23.92 19.09 -28.83
C GLY A 644 -23.87 20.28 -29.80
N ARG A 645 -22.85 21.12 -29.62
CA ARG A 645 -22.63 22.33 -30.43
C ARG A 645 -21.72 22.01 -31.60
N ILE A 646 -22.12 22.43 -32.80
CA ILE A 646 -21.31 22.32 -34.02
C ILE A 646 -20.28 23.43 -34.05
N LEU A 647 -19.03 23.05 -34.31
CA LEU A 647 -17.91 23.95 -34.55
C LEU A 647 -17.88 24.32 -36.04
N THR A 648 -18.07 25.61 -36.32
CA THR A 648 -17.92 26.19 -37.66
C THR A 648 -16.78 27.20 -37.66
N GLN A 649 -16.22 27.49 -38.84
CA GLN A 649 -15.19 28.53 -38.97
C GLN A 649 -15.64 29.92 -38.44
N ARG A 650 -16.95 30.19 -38.44
CA ARG A 650 -17.54 31.47 -38.00
C ARG A 650 -17.73 31.55 -36.49
N ASN A 651 -18.00 30.42 -35.82
CA ASN A 651 -18.37 30.40 -34.39
C ASN A 651 -17.29 29.81 -33.46
N ILE A 652 -16.17 29.33 -34.01
CA ILE A 652 -15.05 28.74 -33.25
C ILE A 652 -14.43 29.70 -32.21
N GLN A 653 -14.50 31.01 -32.44
CA GLN A 653 -13.97 32.03 -31.52
C GLN A 653 -14.93 32.31 -30.36
N ASP A 654 -16.25 32.24 -30.60
CA ASP A 654 -17.31 32.48 -29.62
C ASP A 654 -18.58 31.72 -30.00
N LEU A 655 -18.75 30.55 -29.39
CA LEU A 655 -19.91 29.67 -29.57
C LEU A 655 -21.25 30.31 -29.14
N SER A 656 -21.22 31.41 -28.39
CA SER A 656 -22.43 32.10 -27.93
C SER A 656 -23.04 33.04 -28.98
N LYS A 657 -22.26 33.44 -29.99
CA LYS A 657 -22.68 34.37 -31.05
C LYS A 657 -23.47 33.69 -32.18
N ASP A 658 -23.18 32.42 -32.46
CA ASP A 658 -23.82 31.66 -33.56
C ASP A 658 -23.96 30.16 -33.23
N PRO A 659 -24.91 29.80 -32.34
CA PRO A 659 -25.01 28.46 -31.79
C PRO A 659 -25.72 27.49 -32.75
N HIS A 660 -24.93 26.68 -33.47
CA HIS A 660 -25.43 25.56 -34.26
C HIS A 660 -25.40 24.26 -33.45
N TYR A 661 -26.41 23.40 -33.62
CA TYR A 661 -26.52 22.13 -32.90
C TYR A 661 -26.59 20.95 -33.86
N SER A 662 -26.01 19.81 -33.44
CA SER A 662 -26.09 18.57 -34.19
C SER A 662 -27.37 17.80 -33.85
N GLY A 663 -27.99 17.22 -34.88
CA GLY A 663 -29.16 16.34 -34.75
C GLY A 663 -28.81 14.94 -34.21
N LEU A 664 -29.71 13.98 -34.44
CA LEU A 664 -29.51 12.57 -34.07
C LEU A 664 -28.94 11.80 -35.26
N TYR A 665 -27.81 11.14 -35.06
CA TYR A 665 -27.17 10.26 -36.02
C TYR A 665 -27.09 8.83 -35.47
N SER A 666 -27.15 7.84 -36.36
CA SER A 666 -26.69 6.48 -36.08
C SER A 666 -25.43 6.15 -36.88
N TYR A 667 -24.56 5.35 -36.28
CA TYR A 667 -23.42 4.73 -36.93
C TYR A 667 -23.55 3.21 -36.79
N HIS A 668 -23.68 2.52 -37.92
CA HIS A 668 -23.76 1.07 -37.97
C HIS A 668 -22.34 0.51 -38.05
N ILE A 669 -21.91 -0.17 -36.98
CA ILE A 669 -20.53 -0.65 -36.80
C ILE A 669 -20.16 -1.68 -37.86
N ASP A 670 -21.06 -2.60 -38.20
CA ASP A 670 -20.74 -3.73 -39.07
C ASP A 670 -20.50 -3.32 -40.54
N VAL A 671 -21.13 -2.22 -40.97
CA VAL A 671 -21.02 -1.68 -42.35
C VAL A 671 -20.26 -0.36 -42.42
N ASN A 672 -19.74 0.14 -41.29
CA ASN A 672 -19.04 1.42 -41.17
C ASN A 672 -19.80 2.61 -41.76
N MET A 673 -21.12 2.68 -41.54
CA MET A 673 -21.99 3.66 -42.22
C MET A 673 -22.70 4.58 -41.24
N TRP A 674 -22.64 5.88 -41.50
CA TRP A 674 -23.43 6.89 -40.81
C TRP A 674 -24.79 7.10 -41.47
N ARG A 675 -25.80 7.37 -40.66
CA ARG A 675 -27.14 7.81 -41.10
C ARG A 675 -27.65 8.91 -40.18
N GLN A 676 -28.23 9.96 -40.77
CA GLN A 676 -28.92 11.00 -40.02
C GLN A 676 -30.37 10.58 -39.79
N ILE A 677 -30.79 10.51 -38.52
CA ILE A 677 -32.14 10.09 -38.12
C ILE A 677 -33.04 11.32 -37.95
N LEU A 678 -32.56 12.33 -37.21
CA LEU A 678 -33.28 13.57 -36.94
C LEU A 678 -32.35 14.76 -37.21
N VAL A 679 -32.83 15.79 -37.91
CA VAL A 679 -32.11 17.06 -38.07
C VAL A 679 -32.40 17.99 -36.90
N ASP A 680 -31.53 18.97 -36.65
CA ASP A 680 -31.89 20.04 -35.71
C ASP A 680 -33.06 20.86 -36.25
N CYS A 681 -33.96 21.32 -35.36
CA CYS A 681 -35.11 22.12 -35.75
C CYS A 681 -34.76 23.45 -36.45
N ASN A 682 -33.54 23.96 -36.27
CA ASN A 682 -33.06 25.16 -36.97
C ASN A 682 -32.32 24.84 -38.28
N HIS A 683 -32.21 23.56 -38.67
CA HIS A 683 -31.57 23.17 -39.92
C HIS A 683 -32.46 23.54 -41.13
N PRO A 684 -31.90 24.02 -42.25
CA PRO A 684 -32.71 24.43 -43.41
C PRO A 684 -33.64 23.35 -43.96
N SER A 685 -33.26 22.07 -43.83
CA SER A 685 -34.09 20.95 -44.28
C SER A 685 -35.25 20.60 -43.33
N ALA A 686 -35.32 21.19 -42.12
CA ALA A 686 -36.37 20.91 -41.16
C ALA A 686 -37.76 21.42 -41.60
N SER A 687 -37.81 22.33 -42.59
CA SER A 687 -39.07 22.78 -43.19
C SER A 687 -39.67 21.78 -44.18
N ASN A 688 -38.93 20.71 -44.55
CA ASN A 688 -39.45 19.65 -45.40
C ASN A 688 -40.28 18.66 -44.55
N PRO A 689 -41.57 18.42 -44.88
CA PRO A 689 -42.44 17.52 -44.11
C PRO A 689 -41.94 16.06 -44.04
N ASP A 690 -41.10 15.62 -44.98
CA ASP A 690 -40.53 14.27 -44.99
C ASP A 690 -39.27 14.14 -44.09
N VAL A 691 -38.82 15.24 -43.50
CA VAL A 691 -37.62 15.29 -42.65
C VAL A 691 -38.03 15.44 -41.18
N TYR A 692 -37.71 14.42 -40.40
CA TYR A 692 -37.92 14.45 -38.95
C TYR A 692 -36.91 15.39 -38.29
N SER A 693 -37.41 16.30 -37.45
CA SER A 693 -36.58 17.29 -36.75
C SER A 693 -36.72 17.19 -35.22
N ILE A 694 -35.69 17.65 -34.52
CA ILE A 694 -35.63 17.66 -33.06
C ILE A 694 -34.97 18.93 -32.54
N LYS A 695 -35.46 19.42 -31.39
CA LYS A 695 -34.82 20.53 -30.68
C LYS A 695 -33.56 20.03 -29.98
N SER A 696 -32.43 20.09 -30.66
CA SER A 696 -31.14 19.61 -30.15
C SER A 696 -30.61 20.51 -29.02
N ARG A 697 -29.67 20.00 -28.24
CA ARG A 697 -29.18 20.65 -27.02
C ARG A 697 -27.78 20.15 -26.66
N ALA A 698 -27.02 20.93 -25.91
CA ALA A 698 -25.71 20.55 -25.39
C ALA A 698 -25.81 20.18 -23.90
N THR A 699 -24.81 19.50 -23.35
CA THR A 699 -24.66 19.19 -21.90
C THR A 699 -25.76 18.29 -21.29
N HIS A 700 -26.69 17.80 -22.10
CA HIS A 700 -27.77 16.90 -21.69
C HIS A 700 -27.26 15.50 -21.30
N SER A 701 -28.11 14.74 -20.62
CA SER A 701 -27.90 13.29 -20.44
C SER A 701 -28.73 12.53 -21.47
N MET A 702 -28.15 11.47 -22.04
CA MET A 702 -28.83 10.57 -22.98
C MET A 702 -28.62 9.13 -22.51
N LEU A 703 -29.71 8.36 -22.48
CA LEU A 703 -29.73 6.98 -22.01
C LEU A 703 -30.41 6.11 -23.07
N PHE A 704 -29.98 4.85 -23.21
CA PHE A 704 -30.59 3.90 -24.13
C PHE A 704 -31.28 2.78 -23.35
N HIS A 705 -32.52 2.48 -23.71
CA HIS A 705 -33.29 1.39 -23.13
C HIS A 705 -33.41 0.24 -24.14
N HIS A 706 -32.65 -0.83 -23.92
CA HIS A 706 -32.55 -1.94 -24.89
C HIS A 706 -33.89 -2.64 -25.16
N ARG A 707 -34.70 -2.90 -24.12
CA ARG A 707 -36.00 -3.59 -24.26
C ARG A 707 -37.01 -2.86 -25.14
N TYR A 708 -37.00 -1.52 -25.12
CA TYR A 708 -37.96 -0.68 -25.83
C TYR A 708 -37.36 0.03 -27.04
N ARG A 709 -36.06 -0.15 -27.30
CA ARG A 709 -35.31 0.58 -28.35
C ARG A 709 -35.57 2.09 -28.32
N LYS A 710 -35.55 2.68 -27.12
CA LYS A 710 -35.80 4.11 -26.90
C LYS A 710 -34.57 4.82 -26.37
N LEU A 711 -34.36 6.05 -26.86
CA LEU A 711 -33.42 6.99 -26.26
C LEU A 711 -34.17 7.92 -25.31
N TYR A 712 -33.70 8.05 -24.09
CA TYR A 712 -34.20 9.01 -23.12
C TYR A 712 -33.22 10.16 -23.00
N VAL A 713 -33.69 11.38 -23.27
CA VAL A 713 -32.87 12.59 -23.22
C VAL A 713 -33.41 13.47 -22.10
N PHE A 714 -32.55 13.71 -21.11
CA PHE A 714 -32.89 14.55 -19.97
C PHE A 714 -32.08 15.85 -20.00
N ALA A 715 -32.84 16.94 -19.92
CA ALA A 715 -32.38 18.31 -19.70
C ALA A 715 -31.34 18.79 -20.73
N GLY A 716 -30.55 19.80 -20.36
CA GLY A 716 -29.47 20.35 -21.16
C GLY A 716 -29.61 21.85 -21.43
N GLN A 717 -28.73 22.36 -22.27
CA GLN A 717 -28.63 23.77 -22.60
C GLN A 717 -28.85 23.98 -24.10
N ARG A 718 -29.73 24.92 -24.44
CA ARG A 718 -29.84 25.46 -25.81
C ARG A 718 -29.74 26.98 -25.71
N ASN A 719 -28.83 27.55 -26.47
CA ASN A 719 -28.43 28.95 -26.41
C ASN A 719 -27.95 29.30 -24.99
N LYS A 720 -28.49 30.36 -24.39
CA LYS A 720 -28.20 30.76 -23.00
C LYS A 720 -29.20 30.18 -21.99
N GLU A 721 -30.14 29.35 -22.42
CA GLU A 721 -31.21 28.82 -21.57
C GLU A 721 -31.00 27.33 -21.26
N TYR A 722 -31.27 26.97 -20.00
CA TYR A 722 -31.31 25.58 -19.54
C TYR A 722 -32.75 25.08 -19.57
N THR A 723 -32.93 23.86 -20.03
CA THR A 723 -34.23 23.18 -20.05
C THR A 723 -34.20 21.97 -19.11
N PRO A 724 -35.22 21.75 -18.27
CA PRO A 724 -35.42 20.50 -17.53
C PRO A 724 -36.15 19.43 -18.36
N GLU A 725 -36.47 19.72 -19.62
CA GLU A 725 -37.30 18.87 -20.46
C GLU A 725 -36.76 17.43 -20.54
N PHE A 726 -37.66 16.48 -20.32
CA PHE A 726 -37.38 15.06 -20.39
C PHE A 726 -38.18 14.43 -21.54
N ILE A 727 -37.47 13.92 -22.55
CA ILE A 727 -38.09 13.33 -23.75
C ILE A 727 -37.62 11.89 -23.95
N SER A 728 -38.48 11.08 -24.57
CA SER A 728 -38.11 9.80 -25.17
C SER A 728 -38.18 9.89 -26.69
N ILE A 729 -37.23 9.26 -27.36
CA ILE A 729 -37.17 9.11 -28.81
C ILE A 729 -37.28 7.62 -29.10
N ASP A 730 -38.34 7.24 -29.80
CA ASP A 730 -38.54 5.89 -30.29
C ASP A 730 -37.73 5.70 -31.57
N LEU A 731 -36.77 4.76 -31.56
CA LEU A 731 -35.80 4.64 -32.67
C LEU A 731 -36.40 3.99 -33.92
N ASP A 732 -37.49 3.22 -33.77
CA ASP A 732 -38.12 2.50 -34.87
C ASP A 732 -39.12 3.42 -35.59
N SER A 733 -39.95 4.15 -34.84
CA SER A 733 -40.95 5.09 -35.39
C SER A 733 -40.45 6.53 -35.57
N ARG A 734 -39.30 6.87 -34.94
CA ARG A 734 -38.75 8.24 -34.85
C ARG A 734 -39.67 9.22 -34.09
N ALA A 735 -40.65 8.71 -33.36
CA ALA A 735 -41.57 9.51 -32.56
C ALA A 735 -40.85 10.09 -31.33
N ILE A 736 -41.11 11.37 -31.05
CA ILE A 736 -40.60 12.08 -29.88
C ILE A 736 -41.76 12.29 -28.91
N THR A 737 -41.62 11.82 -27.67
CA THR A 737 -42.62 11.95 -26.62
C THR A 737 -42.02 12.71 -25.44
N VAL A 738 -42.74 13.73 -24.94
CA VAL A 738 -42.37 14.43 -23.71
C VAL A 738 -42.87 13.59 -22.54
N MET A 739 -41.94 13.15 -21.68
CA MET A 739 -42.21 12.17 -20.61
C MET A 739 -42.72 12.82 -19.32
N SER A 740 -42.43 14.11 -19.10
CA SER A 740 -42.93 14.86 -17.94
C SER A 740 -42.94 16.36 -18.24
N SER A 741 -44.05 17.03 -17.92
CA SER A 741 -44.22 18.49 -18.00
C SER A 741 -44.51 19.12 -16.63
N ASP A 742 -44.55 18.34 -15.55
CA ASP A 742 -44.91 18.83 -14.22
C ASP A 742 -43.72 19.54 -13.57
N CYS A 743 -43.87 20.85 -13.38
CA CYS A 743 -42.77 21.75 -13.04
C CYS A 743 -42.37 21.69 -11.56
N GLU A 744 -43.24 21.19 -10.66
CA GLU A 744 -43.04 21.29 -9.20
C GLU A 744 -42.28 20.11 -8.59
N ASN A 745 -42.34 18.91 -9.19
CA ASN A 745 -41.73 17.68 -8.66
C ASN A 745 -40.68 17.05 -9.58
N MET A 746 -39.92 17.88 -10.32
CA MET A 746 -38.89 17.42 -11.25
C MET A 746 -37.52 17.99 -10.88
N PRO A 747 -36.40 17.29 -11.19
CA PRO A 747 -35.06 17.85 -11.01
C PRO A 747 -34.88 19.23 -11.67
N GLN A 748 -34.40 20.21 -10.88
CA GLN A 748 -34.13 21.57 -11.34
C GLN A 748 -33.02 21.60 -12.40
N CYS A 749 -33.15 22.49 -13.40
CA CYS A 749 -32.18 22.64 -14.47
C CYS A 749 -30.83 23.21 -13.98
N GLY A 750 -29.73 22.66 -14.48
CA GLY A 750 -28.40 22.96 -13.93
C GLY A 750 -27.24 22.54 -14.84
N PHE A 751 -26.03 22.99 -14.47
CA PHE A 751 -24.81 22.78 -15.26
C PHE A 751 -24.29 21.34 -15.17
N THR A 752 -24.53 20.67 -14.04
CA THR A 752 -23.98 19.35 -13.70
C THR A 752 -25.09 18.36 -13.37
N GLN A 753 -25.77 17.88 -14.42
CA GLN A 753 -26.74 16.81 -14.31
C GLN A 753 -26.22 15.55 -14.98
N ARG A 754 -26.32 14.41 -14.28
CA ARG A 754 -25.95 13.10 -14.81
C ARG A 754 -27.06 12.12 -14.49
N ALA A 755 -27.42 11.34 -15.51
CA ALA A 755 -28.45 10.33 -15.40
C ALA A 755 -27.89 8.94 -15.68
N THR A 756 -28.51 7.93 -15.08
CA THR A 756 -28.28 6.50 -15.36
C THR A 756 -29.63 5.80 -15.46
N ILE A 757 -29.67 4.64 -16.12
CA ILE A 757 -30.89 3.84 -16.29
C ILE A 757 -30.67 2.42 -15.78
N ASP A 758 -31.65 1.90 -15.04
CA ASP A 758 -31.82 0.48 -14.76
C ASP A 758 -32.96 -0.04 -15.66
N CYS A 759 -32.58 -0.70 -16.75
CA CYS A 759 -33.53 -1.23 -17.73
C CYS A 759 -34.32 -2.45 -17.23
N GLU A 760 -33.87 -3.10 -16.16
CA GLU A 760 -34.59 -4.24 -15.59
C GLU A 760 -35.69 -3.77 -14.64
N ARG A 761 -35.47 -2.66 -13.95
CA ARG A 761 -36.48 -2.03 -13.08
C ARG A 761 -37.37 -1.02 -13.80
N ASP A 762 -36.99 -0.62 -15.01
CA ASP A 762 -37.58 0.49 -15.76
C ASP A 762 -37.50 1.81 -14.96
N GLU A 763 -36.32 2.09 -14.39
CA GLU A 763 -36.07 3.23 -13.51
C GLU A 763 -34.89 4.07 -14.02
N ILE A 764 -35.03 5.40 -14.00
CA ILE A 764 -33.97 6.34 -14.36
C ILE A 764 -33.59 7.15 -13.13
N TYR A 765 -32.30 7.20 -12.84
CA TYR A 765 -31.76 7.92 -11.70
C TYR A 765 -31.06 9.18 -12.18
N VAL A 766 -31.38 10.34 -11.61
CA VAL A 766 -30.80 11.63 -11.98
C VAL A 766 -30.18 12.29 -10.76
N HIS A 767 -28.90 12.61 -10.86
CA HIS A 767 -28.19 13.40 -9.88
C HIS A 767 -28.06 14.85 -10.35
N THR A 768 -28.44 15.80 -9.47
CA THR A 768 -28.31 17.25 -9.68
C THR A 768 -27.49 17.85 -8.54
N SER A 769 -26.55 18.77 -8.85
CA SER A 769 -25.65 19.38 -7.84
C SER A 769 -25.57 20.91 -7.90
N LEU A 770 -25.31 21.50 -9.08
CA LEU A 770 -25.36 22.94 -9.33
C LEU A 770 -26.57 23.30 -10.19
N SER A 771 -27.58 23.96 -9.60
CA SER A 771 -28.68 24.60 -10.34
C SER A 771 -28.46 26.12 -10.44
N LYS A 772 -28.88 26.72 -11.56
CA LYS A 772 -28.77 28.17 -11.78
C LYS A 772 -30.16 28.75 -11.80
N GLU A 773 -30.63 29.33 -10.70
CA GLU A 773 -31.90 30.08 -10.70
C GLU A 773 -31.73 31.41 -11.45
N LYS A 774 -32.77 31.81 -12.19
CA LYS A 774 -32.70 32.92 -13.16
C LYS A 774 -32.42 34.29 -12.52
N GLU A 775 -32.56 34.47 -11.20
CA GLU A 775 -32.18 35.70 -10.51
C GLU A 775 -31.77 35.40 -9.05
N ARG A 776 -30.50 35.68 -8.68
CA ARG A 776 -29.83 35.58 -7.35
C ARG A 776 -29.20 34.22 -6.97
N LYS A 777 -27.85 34.25 -6.84
CA LYS A 777 -26.89 33.30 -6.22
C LYS A 777 -27.00 31.83 -6.64
N ASP A 778 -25.89 31.25 -7.10
CA ASP A 778 -25.77 29.80 -7.30
C ASP A 778 -26.12 29.07 -5.99
N ILE A 779 -27.11 28.18 -6.03
CA ILE A 779 -27.50 27.39 -4.86
C ILE A 779 -27.05 25.94 -5.08
N ASN A 780 -26.17 25.44 -4.22
CA ASN A 780 -25.66 24.07 -4.28
C ASN A 780 -26.63 23.13 -3.57
N PHE A 781 -27.35 22.29 -4.32
CA PHE A 781 -28.14 21.20 -3.74
C PHE A 781 -27.72 19.88 -4.38
N ASN A 782 -27.18 18.95 -3.58
CA ASN A 782 -27.02 17.56 -4.00
C ASN A 782 -28.34 16.84 -3.81
N VAL A 783 -28.99 16.51 -4.93
CA VAL A 783 -30.30 15.83 -4.95
C VAL A 783 -30.24 14.65 -5.90
N LEU A 784 -30.74 13.50 -5.43
CA LEU A 784 -30.92 12.31 -6.23
C LEU A 784 -32.41 12.09 -6.48
N TRP A 785 -32.76 11.95 -7.75
CA TRP A 785 -34.11 11.73 -8.23
C TRP A 785 -34.22 10.37 -8.89
N MET A 786 -35.39 9.74 -8.79
CA MET A 786 -35.79 8.57 -9.54
C MET A 786 -36.98 8.92 -10.43
N PHE A 787 -36.92 8.57 -11.70
CA PHE A 787 -38.07 8.51 -12.60
C PHE A 787 -38.45 7.07 -12.83
N SER A 788 -39.68 6.71 -12.51
CA SER A 788 -40.23 5.39 -12.84
C SER A 788 -40.87 5.46 -14.22
N LEU A 789 -40.35 4.68 -15.18
CA LEU A 789 -40.94 4.56 -16.53
C LEU A 789 -42.29 3.83 -16.51
N LYS A 790 -42.56 3.05 -15.46
CA LYS A 790 -43.85 2.35 -15.27
C LYS A 790 -44.98 3.31 -14.92
N THR A 791 -44.68 4.31 -14.09
CA THR A 791 -45.67 5.27 -13.57
C THR A 791 -45.55 6.65 -14.21
N ASN A 792 -44.50 6.90 -15.00
CA ASN A 792 -44.13 8.20 -15.56
C ASN A 792 -44.04 9.33 -14.51
N GLN A 793 -43.52 9.01 -13.33
CA GLN A 793 -43.42 9.95 -12.21
C GLN A 793 -42.01 10.07 -11.66
N TRP A 794 -41.66 11.29 -11.29
CA TRP A 794 -40.46 11.62 -10.53
C TRP A 794 -40.68 11.44 -9.04
N SER A 795 -39.64 11.01 -8.35
CA SER A 795 -39.57 10.98 -6.89
C SER A 795 -38.19 11.43 -6.44
N CYS A 796 -38.15 12.25 -5.40
CA CYS A 796 -36.90 12.64 -4.76
C CYS A 796 -36.50 11.54 -3.78
N ILE A 797 -35.40 10.85 -4.06
CA ILE A 797 -34.89 9.78 -3.18
C ILE A 797 -34.06 10.37 -2.05
N TYR A 798 -33.34 11.47 -2.35
CA TYR A 798 -32.42 12.08 -1.42
C TYR A 798 -32.23 13.56 -1.74
N ARG A 799 -32.21 14.40 -0.70
CA ARG A 799 -31.87 15.82 -0.77
C ARG A 799 -30.96 16.15 0.40
N HIS A 800 -29.79 16.73 0.13
CA HIS A 800 -28.87 17.15 1.18
C HIS A 800 -29.48 18.32 2.00
N PRO A 801 -29.44 18.26 3.36
CA PRO A 801 -30.14 19.23 4.21
C PRO A 801 -29.47 20.60 4.33
N ASP A 802 -28.18 20.74 4.01
CA ASP A 802 -27.45 22.02 4.09
C ASP A 802 -26.78 22.41 2.74
N PRO A 803 -27.24 23.49 2.06
CA PRO A 803 -26.66 23.95 0.80
C PRO A 803 -25.31 24.68 0.95
N GLN A 804 -24.87 25.05 2.17
CA GLN A 804 -23.62 25.82 2.37
C GLN A 804 -22.36 24.96 2.57
N HIS A 805 -22.51 23.67 2.90
CA HIS A 805 -21.39 22.76 3.24
C HIS A 805 -21.19 21.57 2.27
N SER A 806 -21.63 21.67 1.02
CA SER A 806 -21.48 20.60 0.01
C SER A 806 -20.11 20.56 -0.68
N LYS A 807 -19.01 20.48 0.08
CA LYS A 807 -17.68 20.14 -0.47
C LYS A 807 -17.38 18.68 -0.18
N SER A 808 -17.37 17.85 -1.23
CA SER A 808 -17.03 16.42 -1.29
C SER A 808 -18.14 15.43 -0.91
N PHE A 809 -18.70 14.79 -1.94
CA PHE A 809 -19.35 13.49 -1.83
C PHE A 809 -18.59 12.52 -2.75
N ASN A 810 -18.11 11.42 -2.20
CA ASN A 810 -17.70 10.26 -2.98
C ASN A 810 -18.95 9.45 -3.29
N ILE A 811 -19.31 9.33 -4.56
CA ILE A 811 -20.39 8.43 -4.99
C ILE A 811 -19.93 7.00 -4.70
N ILE A 812 -20.65 6.35 -3.78
CA ILE A 812 -20.59 4.92 -3.51
C ILE A 812 -21.23 4.23 -4.72
N ASN A 813 -20.46 3.42 -5.46
CA ASN A 813 -21.02 2.58 -6.52
C ASN A 813 -21.92 1.50 -5.90
N PHE A 814 -23.13 1.40 -6.45
CA PHE A 814 -23.99 0.21 -6.35
C PHE A 814 -23.48 -0.89 -7.28
#